data_AF-A0AAQ1P8R5-F1
#
_entry.id   AF-A0AAQ1P8R5-F1
#
_cell.length_a   1.000
_cell.length_b   1.000
_cell.length_c   1.000
_cell.angle_alpha   90.00
_cell.angle_beta   90.00
_cell.angle_gamma   90.00
#
_symmetry.space_group_name_H-M   'P 1'
#
loop_
_entity.id
_entity.type
_entity.pdbx_description
1 polymer ?
#
loop_
_entity_poly.entity_id
_entity_poly.type
_entity_poly.pdbx_seq_one_letter_code
_entity_poly.pdbx_strand_id
1 'polypeptide(L)'
;MDGELFEQRFDSHLQQWRAIHPEVPDAWQPPLAHNSQGAWRGQHEQPGQWPFAKLVRRLGQPYAAFTPEQLTQASRLCGVDAACLRRVHLEGQPTPPLLLDALQRMAAQAEVAALAEKAPPGLFERLYNGSEPTTPSTRKLLDAYPRLSPALAKRLLAPLGEAESLAWQQHGQLPTQVRQLLEQVHGELPLVRALEGVLQPARASSHSERLLFCALDAMPDWPGDLRLELRGASPEGPRLEQVGSDQATTLRRVIKSVEGYEVDLGERPAPALRDPDLCRAIEQALSRSHRDMLGIPSADGSSLRQHVLDWVDKHRETLAQRLWGQRTALRKPLGSLRGGLPLTPEPPQPRLAGSLAGAYRRLFPDATDQEFENWLGNDEDNLNADDIRSPTQRLHDLQQRLDTLRRDLHEWARPDPQHPHQRHLAIRPIINAWRRLSTIALEGGGRLHSLDLSGLELDNQALASLALPDDFTHVQHLSLSYNRSLSQLPAEFHERFPNLIRLLLTDCRFDTVPHLGNPEQLAWLDLEGNRITWSTQAQQALERCPGLTVLDLSGNPLLEAPDLRGLAYLNTLFLNDCALSELPQGLDQMIEPIIMDIGDNQLLRLPDGFNVPRPVANALRLESEWLGAPVLAQIEAYNTVHQVDLLVCEGDYLEFFDQTGPAEMALWQRLPLQYRRDLRALLDLEPFLSRPQYARAEFWRRLALIDANPALHQQWLTHPPYDLFNLPL
;
A
#
# COMPACT_ATOMS: atom_id res chain seq x y z
N MET A 1 22.31 -11.94 27.96
CA MET A 1 20.96 -12.12 28.54
C MET A 1 21.09 -11.82 30.02
N ASP A 2 20.20 -11.03 30.62
CA ASP A 2 20.28 -10.63 32.05
C ASP A 2 21.62 -10.05 32.53
N GLY A 3 22.30 -9.27 31.67
CA GLY A 3 23.59 -8.65 31.97
C GLY A 3 24.82 -9.51 31.63
N GLU A 4 24.63 -10.78 31.28
CA GLU A 4 25.71 -11.69 30.88
C GLU A 4 25.92 -11.73 29.36
N LEU A 5 27.18 -11.89 28.95
CA LEU A 5 27.58 -12.01 27.55
C LEU A 5 27.63 -13.48 27.15
N PHE A 6 26.99 -13.81 26.03
CA PHE A 6 26.98 -15.16 25.46
C PHE A 6 27.68 -15.12 24.10
N GLU A 7 28.55 -16.09 23.84
CA GLU A 7 29.17 -16.26 22.52
C GLU A 7 28.08 -16.66 21.51
N GLN A 8 28.16 -16.07 20.32
CA GLN A 8 27.28 -16.39 19.19
C GLN A 8 28.07 -17.25 18.20
N ARG A 9 27.57 -18.45 17.93
CA ARG A 9 28.19 -19.37 16.96
C ARG A 9 27.18 -19.80 15.92
N PHE A 10 27.58 -19.79 14.66
CA PHE A 10 26.76 -20.33 13.57
C PHE A 10 26.90 -21.86 13.52
N ASP A 11 25.78 -22.55 13.66
CA ASP A 11 25.67 -24.00 13.48
C ASP A 11 25.42 -24.31 12.00
N SER A 12 26.42 -24.87 11.33
CA SER A 12 26.38 -25.20 9.91
C SER A 12 25.47 -26.39 9.58
N HIS A 13 25.11 -27.23 10.54
CA HIS A 13 24.19 -28.35 10.31
C HIS A 13 22.73 -27.89 10.32
N LEU A 14 22.39 -26.96 11.21
CA LEU A 14 21.03 -26.44 11.38
C LEU A 14 20.81 -25.10 10.67
N GLN A 15 21.87 -24.50 10.13
CA GLN A 15 21.87 -23.20 9.45
C GLN A 15 21.26 -22.10 10.34
N GLN A 16 21.69 -22.09 11.60
CA GLN A 16 21.19 -21.17 12.62
C GLN A 16 22.32 -20.68 13.52
N TRP A 17 22.20 -19.42 13.95
CA TRP A 17 23.01 -18.91 15.04
C TRP A 17 22.55 -19.52 16.36
N ARG A 18 23.48 -19.77 17.28
CA ARG A 18 23.21 -20.29 18.62
C ARG A 18 23.94 -19.48 19.68
N ALA A 19 23.34 -19.37 20.86
CA ALA A 19 24.02 -18.84 22.03
C ALA A 19 24.75 -19.98 22.76
N ILE A 20 26.03 -19.80 23.03
CA ILE A 20 26.84 -20.75 23.81
C ILE A 20 26.93 -20.25 25.26
N HIS A 21 26.69 -21.14 26.20
CA HIS A 21 26.85 -20.83 27.62
C HIS A 21 28.34 -20.61 27.94
N PRO A 22 28.71 -19.50 28.59
CA PRO A 22 30.11 -19.12 28.79
C PRO A 22 30.89 -20.14 29.64
N GLU A 23 30.24 -20.78 30.60
CA GLU A 23 30.90 -21.69 31.57
C GLU A 23 30.63 -23.19 31.34
N VAL A 24 29.64 -23.53 30.52
CA VAL A 24 29.15 -24.92 30.38
C VAL A 24 29.05 -25.26 28.90
N PRO A 25 30.14 -25.77 28.28
CA PRO A 25 30.19 -26.02 26.83
C PRO A 25 29.09 -26.97 26.33
N ASP A 26 28.70 -27.94 27.17
CA ASP A 26 27.70 -28.96 26.87
C ASP A 26 26.27 -28.56 27.24
N ALA A 27 26.06 -27.34 27.75
CA ALA A 27 24.71 -26.84 28.00
C ALA A 27 23.92 -26.71 26.70
N TRP A 28 22.58 -26.77 26.80
CA TRP A 28 21.72 -26.57 25.66
C TRP A 28 21.95 -25.18 25.03
N GLN A 29 22.20 -25.15 23.72
CA GLN A 29 22.55 -23.95 22.96
C GLN A 29 21.32 -23.43 22.19
N PRO A 30 20.57 -22.44 22.71
CA PRO A 30 19.36 -21.94 22.06
C PRO A 30 19.64 -21.37 20.68
N PRO A 31 18.78 -21.64 19.67
CA PRO A 31 18.87 -20.95 18.40
C PRO A 31 18.49 -19.46 18.55
N LEU A 32 19.15 -18.64 17.74
CA LEU A 32 19.03 -17.19 17.67
C LEU A 32 18.59 -16.78 16.26
N ALA A 33 17.69 -15.81 16.19
CA ALA A 33 17.29 -15.14 14.97
C ALA A 33 17.82 -13.70 14.97
N HIS A 34 18.34 -13.21 13.84
CA HIS A 34 18.71 -11.80 13.67
C HIS A 34 17.79 -11.10 12.68
N ASN A 35 17.65 -9.78 12.83
CA ASN A 35 16.94 -8.91 11.88
C ASN A 35 17.87 -8.28 10.82
N SER A 36 19.13 -8.72 10.76
CA SER A 36 20.19 -8.17 9.88
C SER A 36 20.53 -6.70 10.11
N GLN A 37 20.03 -6.11 11.21
CA GLN A 37 20.30 -4.74 11.62
C GLN A 37 20.84 -4.68 13.06
N GLY A 38 21.48 -5.77 13.50
CA GLY A 38 22.14 -5.87 14.81
C GLY A 38 21.25 -6.28 15.99
N ALA A 39 19.97 -6.58 15.78
CA ALA A 39 19.11 -7.14 16.83
C ALA A 39 19.03 -8.67 16.73
N TRP A 40 19.19 -9.32 17.88
CA TRP A 40 19.11 -10.77 18.06
C TRP A 40 17.93 -11.14 18.93
N ARG A 41 17.24 -12.23 18.61
CA ARG A 41 16.11 -12.79 19.36
C ARG A 41 16.35 -14.26 19.68
N GLY A 42 16.13 -14.63 20.94
CA GLY A 42 16.18 -16.03 21.38
C GLY A 42 14.86 -16.77 21.14
N GLN A 43 14.92 -18.10 21.08
CA GLN A 43 13.75 -18.95 20.84
C GLN A 43 12.64 -18.84 21.90
N HIS A 44 12.95 -18.39 23.12
CA HIS A 44 11.99 -18.24 24.22
C HIS A 44 11.16 -16.95 24.13
N GLU A 45 11.56 -16.01 23.28
CA GLU A 45 10.91 -14.72 23.12
C GLU A 45 9.62 -14.85 22.28
N GLN A 46 8.53 -14.26 22.76
CA GLN A 46 7.21 -14.29 22.10
C GLN A 46 6.75 -12.87 21.70
N PRO A 47 7.12 -12.37 20.51
CA PRO A 47 6.74 -11.03 20.03
C PRO A 47 5.24 -10.78 20.00
N GLY A 48 4.41 -11.81 19.77
CA GLY A 48 2.95 -11.68 19.76
C GLY A 48 2.37 -11.15 21.07
N GLN A 49 3.02 -11.41 22.21
CA GLN A 49 2.59 -10.97 23.54
C GLN A 49 3.27 -9.68 24.01
N TRP A 50 4.20 -9.13 23.23
CA TRP A 50 4.95 -7.96 23.67
C TRP A 50 4.10 -6.70 23.65
N PRO A 51 4.23 -5.84 24.69
CA PRO A 51 3.68 -4.50 24.62
C PRO A 51 4.41 -3.69 23.55
N PHE A 52 3.74 -2.67 23.00
CA PHE A 52 4.23 -1.82 21.93
C PHE A 52 5.67 -1.32 22.15
N ALA A 53 5.96 -0.75 23.33
CA ALA A 53 7.30 -0.23 23.64
C ALA A 53 8.39 -1.32 23.58
N LYS A 54 8.07 -2.56 23.97
CA LYS A 54 9.02 -3.69 23.87
C LYS A 54 9.24 -4.10 22.41
N LEU A 55 8.18 -4.10 21.58
CA LEU A 55 8.30 -4.36 20.14
C LEU A 55 9.30 -3.40 19.48
N VAL A 56 9.20 -2.10 19.77
CA VAL A 56 10.11 -1.10 19.19
C VAL A 56 11.54 -1.26 19.73
N ARG A 57 11.72 -1.37 21.06
CA ARG A 57 13.05 -1.52 21.66
C ARG A 57 13.80 -2.77 21.20
N ARG A 58 13.07 -3.84 20.86
CA ARG A 58 13.67 -5.09 20.34
C ARG A 58 14.04 -5.01 18.85
N LEU A 59 13.79 -3.89 18.15
CA LEU A 59 14.31 -3.66 16.80
C LEU A 59 15.83 -3.39 16.78
N GLY A 60 16.42 -2.99 17.91
CA GLY A 60 17.87 -2.83 18.03
C GLY A 60 18.28 -1.79 19.09
N GLN A 61 19.59 -1.72 19.35
CA GLN A 61 20.18 -0.77 20.31
C GLN A 61 19.80 0.70 20.05
N PRO A 62 19.70 1.20 18.80
CA PRO A 62 19.32 2.58 18.56
C PRO A 62 17.96 2.98 19.16
N TYR A 63 17.05 2.02 19.36
CA TYR A 63 15.71 2.27 19.90
C TYR A 63 15.65 2.25 21.44
N ALA A 64 16.71 1.76 22.11
CA ALA A 64 16.68 1.48 23.55
C ALA A 64 16.59 2.75 24.41
N ALA A 65 17.18 3.86 23.94
CA ALA A 65 17.29 5.11 24.70
C ALA A 65 16.00 5.95 24.74
N PHE A 66 14.99 5.61 23.94
CA PHE A 66 13.78 6.43 23.81
C PHE A 66 12.70 6.08 24.85
N THR A 67 11.99 7.12 25.29
CA THR A 67 10.86 7.04 26.22
C THR A 67 9.62 6.44 25.55
N PRO A 68 8.71 5.75 26.28
CA PRO A 68 7.47 5.22 25.71
C PRO A 68 6.63 6.25 24.95
N GLU A 69 6.63 7.50 25.41
CA GLU A 69 5.94 8.62 24.80
C GLU A 69 6.54 8.97 23.43
N GLN A 70 7.87 9.06 23.34
CA GLN A 70 8.58 9.28 22.07
C GLN A 70 8.32 8.14 21.08
N LEU A 71 8.33 6.89 21.57
CA LEU A 71 8.05 5.72 20.74
C LEU A 71 6.64 5.77 20.13
N THR A 72 5.64 6.13 20.95
CA THR A 72 4.24 6.22 20.52
C THR A 72 4.02 7.39 19.54
N GLN A 73 4.65 8.53 19.80
CA GLN A 73 4.53 9.70 18.92
C GLN A 73 5.21 9.45 17.57
N ALA A 74 6.42 8.89 17.56
CA ALA A 74 7.14 8.56 16.33
C ALA A 74 6.40 7.49 15.51
N SER A 75 5.77 6.52 16.17
CA SER A 75 5.02 5.49 15.47
C SER A 75 3.77 6.03 14.81
N ARG A 76 3.05 6.95 15.47
CA ARG A 76 1.91 7.67 14.89
C ARG A 76 2.32 8.50 13.68
N LEU A 77 3.43 9.25 13.79
CA LEU A 77 4.01 10.00 12.66
C LEU A 77 4.24 9.10 11.44
N CYS A 78 4.81 7.92 11.67
CA CYS A 78 5.19 6.98 10.61
C CYS A 78 4.11 5.98 10.20
N GLY A 79 2.93 5.97 10.84
CA GLY A 79 1.87 5.01 10.55
C GLY A 79 2.24 3.58 10.95
N VAL A 80 3.10 3.44 11.96
CA VAL A 80 3.57 2.14 12.45
C VAL A 80 2.79 1.79 13.70
N ASP A 81 2.11 0.65 13.66
CA ASP A 81 1.34 0.12 14.79
C ASP A 81 1.98 -1.16 15.36
N ALA A 82 1.36 -1.71 16.41
CA ALA A 82 1.83 -2.95 17.02
C ALA A 82 1.75 -4.15 16.06
N ALA A 83 0.77 -4.19 15.15
CA ALA A 83 0.61 -5.27 14.19
C ALA A 83 1.78 -5.28 13.20
N CYS A 84 2.09 -4.14 12.58
CA CYS A 84 3.26 -3.95 11.72
C CYS A 84 4.55 -4.40 12.42
N LEU A 85 4.79 -3.96 13.65
CA LEU A 85 6.00 -4.35 14.39
C LEU A 85 6.03 -5.84 14.73
N ARG A 86 4.88 -6.46 15.04
CA ARG A 86 4.81 -7.92 15.22
C ARG A 86 5.21 -8.64 13.94
N ARG A 87 4.76 -8.18 12.77
CA ARG A 87 5.17 -8.73 11.47
C ARG A 87 6.68 -8.57 11.24
N VAL A 88 7.25 -7.39 11.53
CA VAL A 88 8.70 -7.16 11.49
C VAL A 88 9.45 -8.20 12.31
N HIS A 89 8.97 -8.50 13.52
CA HIS A 89 9.59 -9.53 14.36
C HIS A 89 9.34 -10.95 13.85
N LEU A 90 8.10 -11.32 13.58
CA LEU A 90 7.70 -12.70 13.31
C LEU A 90 8.06 -13.15 11.90
N GLU A 91 7.74 -12.32 10.89
CA GLU A 91 8.03 -12.56 9.48
C GLU A 91 9.45 -12.11 9.10
N GLY A 92 10.14 -11.34 9.93
CA GLY A 92 11.49 -10.85 9.62
C GLY A 92 11.52 -9.80 8.51
N GLN A 93 10.45 -8.99 8.40
CA GLN A 93 10.40 -7.85 7.48
C GLN A 93 11.47 -6.80 7.84
N PRO A 94 11.90 -5.96 6.88
CA PRO A 94 12.79 -4.85 7.19
C PRO A 94 12.16 -3.92 8.21
N THR A 95 12.98 -3.36 9.10
CA THR A 95 12.50 -2.37 10.07
C THR A 95 11.96 -1.14 9.34
N PRO A 96 10.83 -0.54 9.76
CA PRO A 96 10.32 0.68 9.17
C PRO A 96 11.37 1.82 9.22
N PRO A 97 11.91 2.26 8.07
CA PRO A 97 13.10 3.11 8.03
C PRO A 97 12.83 4.53 8.58
N LEU A 98 11.58 4.98 8.46
CA LEU A 98 11.12 6.29 8.97
C LEU A 98 10.93 6.30 10.49
N LEU A 99 10.76 5.15 11.15
CA LEU A 99 10.54 5.12 12.60
C LEU A 99 11.79 5.58 13.37
N LEU A 100 12.94 4.98 13.08
CA LEU A 100 14.21 5.44 13.68
C LEU A 100 14.55 6.86 13.25
N ASP A 101 14.18 7.21 12.02
CA ASP A 101 14.37 8.56 11.49
C ASP A 101 13.65 9.61 12.33
N ALA A 102 12.34 9.43 12.55
CA ALA A 102 11.52 10.32 13.36
C ALA A 102 12.06 10.40 14.80
N LEU A 103 12.43 9.27 15.40
CA LEU A 103 12.99 9.22 16.76
C LEU A 103 14.29 10.02 16.89
N GLN A 104 15.24 9.84 15.97
CA GLN A 104 16.51 10.56 15.99
C GLN A 104 16.31 12.07 15.78
N ARG A 105 15.37 12.45 14.92
CA ARG A 105 15.02 13.87 14.70
C ARG A 105 14.34 14.48 15.91
N MET A 106 13.47 13.74 16.59
CA MET A 106 12.86 14.16 17.86
C MET A 106 13.93 14.38 18.94
N ALA A 107 14.91 13.49 19.06
CA ALA A 107 16.03 13.66 20.00
C ALA A 107 16.88 14.89 19.66
N ALA A 108 17.30 15.05 18.40
CA ALA A 108 18.07 16.22 17.97
C ALA A 108 17.30 17.53 18.22
N GLN A 109 15.98 17.53 18.02
CA GLN A 109 15.15 18.70 18.31
C GLN A 109 15.04 18.96 19.82
N ALA A 110 14.89 17.94 20.64
CA ALA A 110 14.82 18.08 22.10
C ALA A 110 16.12 18.71 22.65
N GLU A 111 17.28 18.31 22.13
CA GLU A 111 18.56 18.92 22.50
C GLU A 111 18.66 20.40 22.08
N VAL A 112 18.22 20.74 20.87
CA VAL A 112 18.15 22.13 20.40
C VAL A 112 17.22 22.96 21.29
N ALA A 113 16.03 22.42 21.61
CA ALA A 113 15.06 23.09 22.45
C ALA A 113 15.56 23.30 23.89
N ALA A 114 16.31 22.33 24.44
CA ALA A 114 16.91 22.44 25.77
C ALA A 114 17.94 23.58 25.89
N LEU A 115 18.57 23.97 24.77
CA LEU A 115 19.52 25.07 24.72
C LEU A 115 18.87 26.43 24.43
N ALA A 116 17.61 26.45 23.97
CA ALA A 116 16.85 27.65 23.61
C ALA A 116 17.70 28.64 22.78
N GLU A 117 17.82 29.90 23.21
CA GLU A 117 18.60 30.94 22.52
C GLU A 117 20.11 30.66 22.46
N LYS A 118 20.64 29.73 23.27
CA LYS A 118 22.06 29.36 23.28
C LYS A 118 22.42 28.32 22.20
N ALA A 119 21.44 27.81 21.45
CA ALA A 119 21.68 26.82 20.41
C ALA A 119 22.44 27.44 19.23
N PRO A 120 23.64 26.95 18.87
CA PRO A 120 24.35 27.44 17.69
C PRO A 120 23.54 27.18 16.40
N PRO A 121 23.61 28.09 15.40
CA PRO A 121 22.96 27.86 14.11
C PRO A 121 23.33 26.52 13.49
N GLY A 122 22.34 25.83 12.92
CA GLY A 122 22.56 24.50 12.30
C GLY A 122 22.91 23.38 13.28
N LEU A 123 22.75 23.56 14.60
CA LEU A 123 22.97 22.48 15.57
C LEU A 123 22.13 21.23 15.26
N PHE A 124 20.85 21.43 14.90
CA PHE A 124 19.95 20.34 14.51
C PHE A 124 20.57 19.45 13.43
N GLU A 125 21.02 20.06 12.31
CA GLU A 125 21.56 19.30 11.18
C GLU A 125 22.85 18.55 11.53
N ARG A 126 23.67 19.10 12.44
CA ARG A 126 24.89 18.43 12.93
C ARG A 126 24.57 17.25 13.83
N LEU A 127 23.60 17.39 14.74
CA LEU A 127 23.16 16.31 15.62
C LEU A 127 22.50 15.17 14.84
N TYR A 128 21.65 15.51 13.87
CA TYR A 128 20.89 14.52 13.11
C TYR A 128 21.69 13.84 11.99
N ASN A 129 22.43 14.59 11.16
CA ASN A 129 23.18 13.99 10.04
C ASN A 129 24.51 13.37 10.47
N GLY A 130 24.97 13.68 11.68
CA GLY A 130 26.29 13.34 12.17
C GLY A 130 27.39 14.15 11.47
N SER A 131 28.64 13.91 11.89
CA SER A 131 29.82 14.60 11.37
C SER A 131 30.59 13.80 10.32
N GLU A 132 30.17 12.56 10.05
CA GLU A 132 30.87 11.68 9.11
C GLU A 132 30.63 12.10 7.65
N PRO A 133 31.69 12.15 6.82
CA PRO A 133 31.57 12.52 5.42
C PRO A 133 30.66 11.55 4.65
N THR A 134 29.89 12.08 3.70
CA THR A 134 29.04 11.27 2.82
C THR A 134 29.90 10.46 1.85
N THR A 135 29.62 9.16 1.73
CA THR A 135 30.26 8.29 0.73
C THR A 135 29.78 8.62 -0.69
N PRO A 136 30.52 8.25 -1.76
CA PRO A 136 30.08 8.42 -3.14
C PRO A 136 28.71 7.79 -3.43
N SER A 137 28.45 6.58 -2.91
CA SER A 137 27.14 5.92 -3.01
C SER A 137 26.01 6.75 -2.41
N THR A 138 26.25 7.35 -1.24
CA THR A 138 25.28 8.21 -0.55
C THR A 138 25.02 9.48 -1.36
N ARG A 139 26.07 10.11 -1.89
CA ARG A 139 25.93 11.32 -2.71
C ARG A 139 25.10 11.07 -3.96
N LYS A 140 25.40 9.99 -4.69
CA LYS A 140 24.62 9.57 -5.86
C LYS A 140 23.14 9.38 -5.54
N LEU A 141 22.82 8.83 -4.36
CA LEU A 141 21.43 8.67 -3.93
C LEU A 141 20.77 10.01 -3.57
N LEU A 142 21.49 10.92 -2.91
CA LEU A 142 20.99 12.26 -2.60
C LEU A 142 20.75 13.09 -3.88
N ASP A 143 21.59 12.93 -4.90
CA ASP A 143 21.43 13.58 -6.19
C ASP A 143 20.15 13.07 -6.91
N ALA A 144 19.87 11.77 -6.83
CA ALA A 144 18.66 11.17 -7.39
C ALA A 144 17.39 11.46 -6.58
N TYR A 145 17.52 11.60 -5.25
CA TYR A 145 16.42 11.85 -4.33
C TYR A 145 16.71 13.03 -3.40
N PRO A 146 16.55 14.29 -3.88
CA PRO A 146 16.95 15.50 -3.15
C PRO A 146 16.23 15.75 -1.81
N ARG A 147 15.12 15.03 -1.55
CA ARG A 147 14.36 15.14 -0.29
C ARG A 147 14.95 14.30 0.84
N LEU A 148 15.84 13.35 0.54
CA LEU A 148 16.46 12.52 1.55
C LEU A 148 17.49 13.33 2.34
N SER A 149 17.59 13.06 3.64
CA SER A 149 18.70 13.55 4.44
C SER A 149 19.91 12.63 4.31
N PRO A 150 21.14 13.14 4.52
CA PRO A 150 22.34 12.32 4.58
C PRO A 150 22.22 11.13 5.55
N ALA A 151 21.64 11.32 6.74
CA ALA A 151 21.43 10.23 7.71
C ALA A 151 20.49 9.15 7.19
N LEU A 152 19.36 9.53 6.58
CA LEU A 152 18.38 8.59 6.04
C LEU A 152 18.94 7.85 4.82
N ALA A 153 19.64 8.55 3.92
CA ALA A 153 20.31 7.95 2.76
C ALA A 153 21.35 6.90 3.17
N LYS A 154 22.20 7.21 4.17
CA LYS A 154 23.15 6.23 4.74
C LYS A 154 22.43 4.99 5.29
N ARG A 155 21.30 5.18 5.97
CA ARG A 155 20.52 4.07 6.55
C ARG A 155 19.91 3.16 5.48
N LEU A 156 19.40 3.73 4.39
CA LEU A 156 18.81 2.96 3.29
C LEU A 156 19.86 2.15 2.52
N LEU A 157 21.10 2.61 2.48
CA LEU A 157 22.21 1.92 1.85
C LEU A 157 22.98 0.99 2.80
N ALA A 158 22.73 1.06 4.11
CA ALA A 158 23.42 0.24 5.11
C ALA A 158 23.32 -1.29 4.87
N PRO A 159 22.22 -1.83 4.31
CA PRO A 159 22.15 -3.27 4.00
C PRO A 159 23.01 -3.72 2.83
N LEU A 160 23.52 -2.81 1.98
CA LEU A 160 24.25 -3.19 0.76
C LEU A 160 25.62 -3.79 1.09
N GLY A 161 25.89 -4.96 0.50
CA GLY A 161 27.23 -5.54 0.50
C GLY A 161 28.23 -4.76 -0.36
N GLU A 162 29.51 -5.11 -0.30
CA GLU A 162 30.56 -4.42 -1.08
C GLU A 162 30.32 -4.49 -2.59
N ALA A 163 29.95 -5.67 -3.09
CA ALA A 163 29.65 -5.88 -4.52
C ALA A 163 28.41 -5.09 -4.98
N GLU A 164 27.35 -5.05 -4.18
CA GLU A 164 26.13 -4.30 -4.50
C GLU A 164 26.35 -2.79 -4.43
N SER A 165 27.13 -2.33 -3.45
CA SER A 165 27.55 -0.92 -3.36
C SER A 165 28.37 -0.51 -4.58
N LEU A 166 29.25 -1.38 -5.07
CA LEU A 166 30.01 -1.15 -6.30
C LEU A 166 29.10 -1.13 -7.54
N ALA A 167 28.16 -2.07 -7.67
CA ALA A 167 27.18 -2.11 -8.75
C ALA A 167 26.30 -0.85 -8.78
N TRP A 168 25.85 -0.37 -7.62
CA TRP A 168 25.15 0.90 -7.50
C TRP A 168 26.00 2.07 -7.97
N GLN A 169 27.26 2.15 -7.55
CA GLN A 169 28.17 3.22 -7.96
C GLN A 169 28.40 3.22 -9.48
N GLN A 170 28.75 2.07 -10.05
CA GLN A 170 29.17 1.94 -11.45
C GLN A 170 27.99 1.93 -12.43
N HIS A 171 26.93 1.18 -12.14
CA HIS A 171 25.83 0.91 -13.07
C HIS A 171 24.50 1.55 -12.67
N GLY A 172 24.40 2.10 -11.44
CA GLY A 172 23.15 2.70 -10.97
C GLY A 172 22.05 1.68 -10.67
N GLN A 173 22.42 0.41 -10.46
CA GLN A 173 21.47 -0.65 -10.15
C GLN A 173 21.41 -0.87 -8.64
N LEU A 174 20.23 -0.70 -8.05
CA LEU A 174 19.94 -1.07 -6.67
C LEU A 174 19.18 -2.41 -6.63
N PRO A 175 19.46 -3.27 -5.64
CA PRO A 175 18.64 -4.45 -5.35
C PRO A 175 17.17 -4.08 -5.21
N THR A 176 16.28 -4.95 -5.67
CA THR A 176 14.82 -4.74 -5.67
C THR A 176 14.31 -4.34 -4.28
N GLN A 177 14.81 -4.98 -3.22
CA GLN A 177 14.42 -4.68 -1.84
C GLN A 177 14.74 -3.24 -1.43
N VAL A 178 15.92 -2.73 -1.79
CA VAL A 178 16.32 -1.35 -1.46
C VAL A 178 15.51 -0.35 -2.30
N ARG A 179 15.19 -0.70 -3.55
CA ARG A 179 14.35 0.14 -4.42
C ARG A 179 12.93 0.27 -3.89
N GLN A 180 12.29 -0.85 -3.52
CA GLN A 180 10.97 -0.86 -2.90
C GLN A 180 10.95 -0.04 -1.60
N LEU A 181 11.98 -0.20 -0.76
CA LEU A 181 12.12 0.58 0.46
C LEU A 181 12.28 2.09 0.17
N LEU A 182 13.04 2.45 -0.85
CA LEU A 182 13.21 3.83 -1.30
C LEU A 182 11.90 4.42 -1.82
N GLU A 183 11.13 3.67 -2.61
CA GLU A 183 9.82 4.10 -3.12
C GLU A 183 8.82 4.32 -1.98
N GLN A 184 8.80 3.42 -0.99
CA GLN A 184 8.00 3.57 0.21
C GLN A 184 8.40 4.82 1.00
N VAL A 185 9.70 5.00 1.27
CA VAL A 185 10.21 6.18 1.98
C VAL A 185 9.90 7.45 1.21
N HIS A 186 10.13 7.47 -0.09
CA HIS A 186 9.90 8.64 -0.92
C HIS A 186 8.42 9.05 -0.93
N GLY A 187 7.51 8.07 -0.93
CA GLY A 187 6.07 8.30 -0.83
C GLY A 187 5.63 8.87 0.52
N GLU A 188 6.08 8.28 1.63
CA GLU A 188 5.62 8.64 2.99
C GLU A 188 6.34 9.85 3.60
N LEU A 189 7.61 10.07 3.22
CA LEU A 189 8.47 11.06 3.87
C LEU A 189 7.87 12.47 3.91
N PRO A 190 7.25 13.02 2.85
CA PRO A 190 6.64 14.34 2.91
C PRO A 190 5.52 14.45 3.95
N LEU A 191 4.66 13.43 4.07
CA LEU A 191 3.61 13.38 5.08
C LEU A 191 4.19 13.33 6.48
N VAL A 192 5.21 12.48 6.71
CA VAL A 192 5.92 12.42 7.99
C VAL A 192 6.52 13.78 8.34
N ARG A 193 7.14 14.50 7.39
CA ARG A 193 7.70 15.85 7.63
C ARG A 193 6.64 16.92 7.89
N ALA A 194 5.49 16.86 7.21
CA ALA A 194 4.38 17.75 7.47
C ALA A 194 3.82 17.53 8.89
N LEU A 195 3.62 16.27 9.29
CA LEU A 195 3.16 15.92 10.63
C LEU A 195 4.19 16.29 11.71
N GLU A 196 5.48 16.11 11.45
CA GLU A 196 6.55 16.60 12.34
C GLU A 196 6.40 18.11 12.58
N GLY A 197 6.11 18.90 11.54
CA GLY A 197 5.90 20.35 11.65
C GLY A 197 4.63 20.73 12.40
N VAL A 198 3.56 19.91 12.32
CA VAL A 198 2.34 20.09 13.13
C VAL A 198 2.62 19.82 14.61
N LEU A 199 3.37 18.76 14.93
CA LEU A 199 3.70 18.40 16.31
C LEU A 199 4.80 19.28 16.93
N GLN A 200 5.71 19.79 16.11
CA GLN A 200 6.85 20.61 16.52
C GLN A 200 6.78 21.93 15.76
N PRO A 201 6.20 22.99 16.33
CA PRO A 201 6.03 24.29 15.67
C PRO A 201 7.30 24.92 15.10
N ALA A 202 8.44 24.74 15.79
CA ALA A 202 9.75 25.16 15.27
C ALA A 202 10.12 24.48 13.93
N ARG A 203 9.52 23.32 13.69
CA ARG A 203 9.54 22.45 12.51
C ARG A 203 8.66 22.88 11.33
N ALA A 204 7.80 23.86 11.53
CA ALA A 204 6.70 24.13 10.62
C ALA A 204 7.21 24.50 9.22
N SER A 205 6.49 24.04 8.22
CA SER A 205 6.74 24.29 6.81
C SER A 205 5.43 24.57 6.09
N SER A 206 5.50 25.07 4.84
CA SER A 206 4.31 25.21 3.99
C SER A 206 3.51 23.91 3.87
N HIS A 207 4.18 22.77 3.93
CA HIS A 207 3.57 21.44 3.89
C HIS A 207 2.78 21.09 5.16
N SER A 208 3.28 21.46 6.35
CA SER A 208 2.52 21.28 7.60
C SER A 208 1.33 22.23 7.68
N GLU A 209 1.49 23.46 7.15
CA GLU A 209 0.42 24.47 7.06
C GLU A 209 -0.71 23.98 6.16
N ARG A 210 -0.38 23.49 4.96
CA ARG A 210 -1.36 22.90 4.04
C ARG A 210 -2.06 21.69 4.64
N LEU A 211 -1.31 20.77 5.25
CA LEU A 211 -1.89 19.60 5.91
C LEU A 211 -2.92 20.01 6.97
N LEU A 212 -2.61 21.02 7.79
CA LEU A 212 -3.54 21.56 8.77
C LEU A 212 -4.81 22.11 8.11
N PHE A 213 -4.69 22.95 7.08
CA PHE A 213 -5.86 23.52 6.39
C PHE A 213 -6.71 22.45 5.67
N CYS A 214 -6.09 21.43 5.08
CA CYS A 214 -6.83 20.29 4.52
C CYS A 214 -7.62 19.54 5.60
N ALA A 215 -7.03 19.32 6.78
CA ALA A 215 -7.72 18.67 7.89
C ALA A 215 -8.88 19.52 8.43
N LEU A 216 -8.71 20.84 8.53
CA LEU A 216 -9.77 21.77 8.93
C LEU A 216 -10.94 21.76 7.94
N ASP A 217 -10.65 21.72 6.65
CA ASP A 217 -11.65 21.75 5.58
C ASP A 217 -12.47 20.46 5.50
N ALA A 218 -11.87 19.34 5.89
CA ALA A 218 -12.54 18.06 6.00
C ALA A 218 -13.35 17.88 7.31
N MET A 219 -13.38 18.89 8.20
CA MET A 219 -14.16 18.82 9.43
C MET A 219 -15.67 18.89 9.12
N PRO A 220 -16.47 17.88 9.54
CA PRO A 220 -17.92 17.91 9.33
C PRO A 220 -18.61 19.04 10.12
N ASP A 221 -18.04 19.45 11.24
CA ASP A 221 -18.59 20.46 12.15
C ASP A 221 -18.03 21.87 11.88
N TRP A 222 -17.40 22.12 10.72
CA TRP A 222 -16.88 23.45 10.41
C TRP A 222 -18.03 24.47 10.25
N PRO A 223 -18.03 25.60 10.99
CA PRO A 223 -19.14 26.55 10.93
C PRO A 223 -19.30 27.17 9.53
N GLY A 224 -20.50 27.07 8.96
CA GLY A 224 -20.79 27.59 7.62
C GLY A 224 -20.70 29.12 7.49
N ASP A 225 -20.75 29.83 8.61
CA ASP A 225 -20.61 31.29 8.69
C ASP A 225 -19.15 31.75 8.88
N LEU A 226 -18.20 30.81 9.01
CA LEU A 226 -16.79 31.09 9.29
C LEU A 226 -15.88 30.77 8.09
N ARG A 227 -15.12 31.79 7.68
CA ARG A 227 -13.98 31.65 6.76
C ARG A 227 -12.69 31.98 7.49
N LEU A 228 -11.71 31.09 7.38
CA LEU A 228 -10.36 31.27 7.92
C LEU A 228 -9.36 31.33 6.77
N GLU A 229 -8.50 32.34 6.79
CA GLU A 229 -7.44 32.52 5.79
C GLU A 229 -6.06 32.60 6.45
N LEU A 230 -5.09 31.91 5.85
CA LEU A 230 -3.66 32.12 6.10
C LEU A 230 -3.12 33.07 5.03
N ARG A 231 -2.49 34.18 5.42
CA ARG A 231 -1.94 35.18 4.51
C ARG A 231 -0.45 35.42 4.75
N GLY A 232 0.29 35.71 3.68
CA GLY A 232 1.72 35.98 3.76
C GLY A 232 2.03 37.44 4.04
N ALA A 233 2.91 37.70 5.01
CA ALA A 233 3.53 38.99 5.34
C ALA A 233 2.61 40.14 5.83
N SER A 234 1.39 40.28 5.32
CA SER A 234 0.44 41.32 5.73
C SER A 234 -1.03 40.85 5.59
N PRO A 235 -2.00 41.58 6.19
CA PRO A 235 -3.43 41.28 6.01
C PRO A 235 -3.89 41.34 4.56
N GLU A 236 -3.27 42.19 3.73
CA GLU A 236 -3.53 42.35 2.30
C GLU A 236 -2.60 41.50 1.42
N GLY A 237 -1.69 40.74 2.04
CA GLY A 237 -0.73 39.91 1.34
C GLY A 237 -1.35 38.71 0.64
N PRO A 238 -0.53 37.93 -0.09
CA PRO A 238 -1.02 36.76 -0.84
C PRO A 238 -1.67 35.76 0.11
N ARG A 239 -2.85 35.27 -0.28
CA ARG A 239 -3.56 34.19 0.41
C ARG A 239 -2.80 32.89 0.18
N LEU A 240 -2.31 32.30 1.27
CA LEU A 240 -1.53 31.07 1.26
C LEU A 240 -2.43 29.83 1.32
N GLU A 241 -3.39 29.82 2.25
CA GLU A 241 -4.34 28.71 2.45
C GLU A 241 -5.70 29.27 2.94
N GLN A 242 -6.80 28.54 2.72
CA GLN A 242 -8.16 28.93 3.17
C GLN A 242 -9.05 27.71 3.48
N VAL A 243 -9.87 27.85 4.51
CA VAL A 243 -10.99 26.95 4.82
C VAL A 243 -12.30 27.74 5.01
N GLY A 244 -13.43 27.13 4.61
CA GLY A 244 -14.76 27.72 4.71
C GLY A 244 -15.23 28.47 3.45
N SER A 245 -16.53 28.73 3.39
CA SER A 245 -17.22 29.33 2.24
C SER A 245 -16.77 30.76 1.95
N ASP A 246 -16.71 31.14 0.68
CA ASP A 246 -16.49 32.53 0.29
C ASP A 246 -17.64 33.46 0.68
N GLN A 247 -18.82 32.91 0.97
CA GLN A 247 -20.03 33.63 1.43
C GLN A 247 -20.15 33.71 2.95
N ALA A 248 -19.15 33.25 3.70
CA ALA A 248 -19.14 33.29 5.15
C ALA A 248 -19.24 34.73 5.69
N THR A 249 -20.11 34.96 6.68
CA THR A 249 -20.30 36.29 7.29
C THR A 249 -19.16 36.69 8.20
N THR A 250 -18.42 35.72 8.74
CA THR A 250 -17.31 35.93 9.66
C THR A 250 -15.98 35.55 9.00
N LEU A 251 -15.11 36.54 8.77
CA LEU A 251 -13.74 36.31 8.31
C LEU A 251 -12.74 36.37 9.48
N ARG A 252 -11.87 35.36 9.57
CA ARG A 252 -10.70 35.32 10.44
C ARG A 252 -9.43 35.17 9.61
N ARG A 253 -8.39 35.93 9.97
CA ARG A 253 -7.13 35.99 9.25
C ARG A 253 -5.97 35.71 10.18
N VAL A 254 -5.08 34.83 9.75
CA VAL A 254 -3.79 34.57 10.39
C VAL A 254 -2.69 34.96 9.40
N ILE A 255 -1.74 35.76 9.84
CA ILE A 255 -0.67 36.32 9.03
C ILE A 255 0.62 35.56 9.34
N LYS A 256 1.22 34.95 8.32
CA LYS A 256 2.52 34.28 8.37
C LYS A 256 3.64 35.29 8.13
N SER A 257 4.61 35.34 9.04
CA SER A 257 5.85 36.10 8.92
C SER A 257 7.08 35.21 9.14
N VAL A 258 8.28 35.76 8.97
CA VAL A 258 9.53 35.06 9.30
C VAL A 258 9.71 34.77 10.80
N GLU A 259 9.01 35.51 11.65
CA GLU A 259 9.09 35.38 13.12
C GLU A 259 7.93 34.55 13.72
N GLY A 260 7.01 34.04 12.89
CA GLY A 260 5.86 33.25 13.33
C GLY A 260 4.53 33.75 12.77
N TYR A 261 3.45 33.36 13.43
CA TYR A 261 2.06 33.61 13.04
C TYR A 261 1.42 34.68 13.92
N GLU A 262 0.64 35.57 13.30
CA GLU A 262 -0.05 36.65 13.98
C GLU A 262 -1.55 36.62 13.65
N VAL A 263 -2.41 36.77 14.65
CA VAL A 263 -3.86 36.87 14.44
C VAL A 263 -4.23 38.30 14.07
N ASP A 264 -4.95 38.45 12.96
CA ASP A 264 -5.53 39.75 12.58
C ASP A 264 -6.93 39.91 13.19
N LEU A 265 -7.02 40.77 14.20
CA LEU A 265 -8.26 41.13 14.89
C LEU A 265 -8.94 42.38 14.31
N GLY A 266 -8.41 42.98 13.24
CA GLY A 266 -9.00 44.16 12.59
C GLY A 266 -8.81 45.49 13.34
N GLU A 267 -8.20 45.49 14.53
CA GLU A 267 -7.82 46.68 15.30
C GLU A 267 -6.29 46.75 15.41
N ARG A 268 -5.63 47.74 14.79
CA ARG A 268 -4.23 48.07 15.12
C ARG A 268 -4.14 49.52 15.58
N PRO A 269 -3.50 49.74 16.75
CA PRO A 269 -2.08 50.09 16.68
C PRO A 269 -1.19 49.39 17.73
N ALA A 270 -1.47 48.14 18.12
CA ALA A 270 -0.52 47.34 18.90
C ALA A 270 -0.07 46.09 18.11
N PRO A 271 1.23 45.73 18.13
CA PRO A 271 1.70 44.48 17.54
C PRO A 271 1.09 43.31 18.31
N ALA A 272 0.33 42.44 17.65
CA ALA A 272 -0.20 41.26 18.31
C ALA A 272 0.94 40.28 18.61
N LEU A 273 0.75 39.47 19.66
CA LEU A 273 1.72 38.47 20.10
C LEU A 273 1.97 37.49 18.94
N ARG A 274 3.22 37.40 18.47
CA ARG A 274 3.63 36.45 17.43
C ARG A 274 3.77 35.07 18.06
N ASP A 275 3.03 34.10 17.57
CA ASP A 275 3.10 32.72 18.03
C ASP A 275 3.90 31.87 17.03
N PRO A 276 4.91 31.10 17.45
CA PRO A 276 5.60 30.17 16.56
C PRO A 276 4.70 29.00 16.11
N ASP A 277 3.53 28.82 16.74
CA ASP A 277 2.61 27.72 16.50
C ASP A 277 1.33 28.17 15.77
N LEU A 278 1.17 27.68 14.53
CA LEU A 278 -0.01 27.95 13.73
C LEU A 278 -1.29 27.38 14.35
N CYS A 279 -1.25 26.21 14.98
CA CYS A 279 -2.44 25.64 15.63
C CYS A 279 -2.91 26.58 16.74
N ARG A 280 -1.97 27.10 17.54
CA ARG A 280 -2.31 28.04 18.61
C ARG A 280 -2.82 29.37 18.05
N ALA A 281 -2.18 29.91 17.02
CA ALA A 281 -2.62 31.13 16.37
C ALA A 281 -4.05 31.00 15.81
N ILE A 282 -4.38 29.87 15.18
CA ILE A 282 -5.74 29.61 14.68
C ILE A 282 -6.73 29.52 15.84
N GLU A 283 -6.45 28.75 16.88
CA GLU A 283 -7.36 28.63 18.03
C GLU A 283 -7.60 29.98 18.73
N GLN A 284 -6.58 30.84 18.78
CA GLN A 284 -6.69 32.21 19.31
C GLN A 284 -7.50 33.14 18.39
N ALA A 285 -7.50 32.91 17.07
CA ALA A 285 -8.30 33.66 16.12
C ALA A 285 -9.81 33.34 16.21
N LEU A 286 -10.16 32.16 16.72
CA LEU A 286 -11.54 31.71 16.86
C LEU A 286 -12.24 32.36 18.06
N SER A 287 -13.50 32.78 17.86
CA SER A 287 -14.36 33.23 18.97
C SER A 287 -14.64 32.08 19.94
N ARG A 288 -15.08 32.39 21.17
CA ARG A 288 -15.48 31.35 22.13
C ARG A 288 -16.61 30.46 21.56
N SER A 289 -17.59 31.06 20.88
CA SER A 289 -18.68 30.29 20.24
C SER A 289 -18.18 29.29 19.20
N HIS A 290 -17.26 29.70 18.31
CA HIS A 290 -16.70 28.79 17.31
C HIS A 290 -15.84 27.70 17.94
N ARG A 291 -15.08 28.04 19.00
CA ARG A 291 -14.30 27.05 19.75
C ARG A 291 -15.18 26.01 20.42
N ASP A 292 -16.29 26.43 21.03
CA ASP A 292 -17.23 25.50 21.67
C ASP A 292 -17.88 24.56 20.64
N MET A 293 -18.25 25.07 19.46
CA MET A 293 -18.79 24.24 18.37
C MET A 293 -17.79 23.23 17.81
N LEU A 294 -16.52 23.64 17.69
CA LEU A 294 -15.42 22.79 17.19
C LEU A 294 -14.82 21.87 18.27
N GLY A 295 -15.32 21.92 19.51
CA GLY A 295 -14.80 21.12 20.62
C GLY A 295 -13.39 21.51 21.07
N ILE A 296 -13.04 22.80 21.02
CA ILE A 296 -11.72 23.35 21.38
C ILE A 296 -11.80 24.00 22.78
N PRO A 297 -11.53 23.26 23.88
CA PRO A 297 -11.68 23.78 25.25
C PRO A 297 -10.65 24.85 25.63
N SER A 298 -9.44 24.79 25.07
CA SER A 298 -8.32 25.71 25.34
C SER A 298 -7.68 26.16 24.03
N ALA A 299 -7.14 27.38 24.01
CA ALA A 299 -6.43 27.95 22.86
C ALA A 299 -4.90 27.75 23.00
N ASP A 300 -4.47 26.51 23.20
CA ASP A 300 -3.07 26.10 23.40
C ASP A 300 -2.47 25.34 22.20
N GLY A 301 -3.27 25.15 21.15
CA GLY A 301 -3.01 24.43 19.92
C GLY A 301 -3.24 22.92 20.01
N SER A 302 -3.56 22.39 21.20
CA SER A 302 -3.61 20.94 21.43
C SER A 302 -4.78 20.26 20.72
N SER A 303 -5.93 20.93 20.66
CA SER A 303 -7.16 20.37 20.12
C SER A 303 -7.06 20.26 18.60
N LEU A 304 -6.60 21.33 17.93
CA LEU A 304 -6.37 21.28 16.48
C LEU A 304 -5.28 20.28 16.10
N ARG A 305 -4.16 20.22 16.85
CA ARG A 305 -3.11 19.22 16.59
C ARG A 305 -3.67 17.81 16.69
N GLN A 306 -4.42 17.50 17.75
CA GLN A 306 -5.01 16.16 17.91
C GLN A 306 -5.97 15.85 16.77
N HIS A 307 -6.80 16.82 16.36
CA HIS A 307 -7.71 16.63 15.23
C HIS A 307 -6.98 16.30 13.92
N VAL A 308 -5.90 17.03 13.60
CA VAL A 308 -5.08 16.74 12.41
C VAL A 308 -4.57 15.30 12.47
N LEU A 309 -4.06 14.86 13.62
CA LEU A 309 -3.54 13.50 13.77
C LEU A 309 -4.65 12.45 13.63
N ASP A 310 -5.82 12.66 14.24
CA ASP A 310 -6.97 11.75 14.14
C ASP A 310 -7.50 11.66 12.70
N TRP A 311 -7.50 12.78 11.98
CA TRP A 311 -7.88 12.84 10.58
C TRP A 311 -6.87 12.11 9.69
N VAL A 312 -5.57 12.29 9.93
CA VAL A 312 -4.51 11.57 9.20
C VAL A 312 -4.59 10.08 9.45
N ASP A 313 -4.82 9.64 10.69
CA ASP A 313 -4.93 8.22 11.02
C ASP A 313 -6.04 7.52 10.21
N LYS A 314 -7.11 8.24 9.83
CA LYS A 314 -8.22 7.72 9.01
C LYS A 314 -7.97 7.76 7.49
N HIS A 315 -7.12 8.67 7.01
CA HIS A 315 -7.00 8.95 5.57
C HIS A 315 -5.59 8.75 5.00
N ARG A 316 -4.63 8.31 5.82
CA ARG A 316 -3.19 8.27 5.54
C ARG A 316 -2.82 7.84 4.13
N GLU A 317 -3.39 6.73 3.65
CA GLU A 317 -3.08 6.11 2.34
C GLU A 317 -3.26 7.07 1.17
N THR A 318 -4.20 8.01 1.28
CA THR A 318 -4.52 8.98 0.23
C THR A 318 -3.84 10.33 0.42
N LEU A 319 -3.43 10.67 1.66
CA LEU A 319 -2.94 12.01 1.99
C LEU A 319 -1.57 12.31 1.40
N ALA A 320 -0.67 11.33 1.36
CA ALA A 320 0.66 11.51 0.78
C ALA A 320 0.59 11.91 -0.70
N GLN A 321 -0.42 11.43 -1.44
CA GLN A 321 -0.65 11.80 -2.83
C GLN A 321 -1.42 13.13 -2.95
N ARG A 322 -2.43 13.36 -2.08
CA ARG A 322 -3.27 14.57 -2.07
C ARG A 322 -2.54 15.86 -1.71
N LEU A 323 -1.57 15.83 -0.81
CA LEU A 323 -0.91 17.05 -0.34
C LEU A 323 0.05 17.69 -1.37
N TRP A 324 0.49 16.92 -2.40
CA TRP A 324 1.57 17.34 -3.31
C TRP A 324 1.37 17.05 -4.80
N GLY A 325 0.18 16.60 -5.23
CA GLY A 325 -0.15 16.40 -6.64
C GLY A 325 0.35 15.06 -7.23
N GLN A 326 -0.20 14.70 -8.39
CA GLN A 326 0.02 13.39 -9.01
C GLN A 326 1.51 13.09 -9.26
N ARG A 327 1.91 11.88 -8.85
CA ARG A 327 2.99 11.14 -9.50
C ARG A 327 2.67 11.06 -11.00
N THR A 328 3.66 11.17 -11.88
CA THR A 328 3.62 10.37 -13.09
C THR A 328 3.46 8.92 -12.63
N ALA A 329 2.26 8.36 -12.83
CA ALA A 329 1.94 6.99 -12.47
C ALA A 329 2.78 6.05 -13.34
N LEU A 330 3.99 5.72 -12.88
CA LEU A 330 4.60 4.46 -13.24
C LEU A 330 3.78 3.38 -12.55
N ARG A 331 3.03 2.64 -13.37
CA ARG A 331 2.21 1.45 -13.08
C ARG A 331 1.64 1.39 -11.66
N LYS A 332 0.34 1.66 -11.55
CA LYS A 332 -0.47 1.08 -10.46
C LYS A 332 -0.25 -0.44 -10.50
N PRO A 333 0.04 -1.13 -9.39
CA PRO A 333 -0.38 -2.52 -9.30
C PRO A 333 -1.90 -2.49 -9.43
N LEU A 334 -2.43 -3.16 -10.46
CA LEU A 334 -3.85 -3.45 -10.55
C LEU A 334 -4.30 -4.13 -9.24
N GLY A 335 -5.40 -3.65 -8.65
CA GLY A 335 -6.09 -4.34 -7.56
C GLY A 335 -5.98 -3.77 -6.14
N SER A 336 -6.05 -2.45 -5.94
CA SER A 336 -6.54 -1.94 -4.63
C SER A 336 -7.74 -1.02 -4.82
N LEU A 337 -8.91 -1.49 -4.38
CA LEU A 337 -10.06 -0.62 -4.14
C LEU A 337 -9.91 0.03 -2.76
N ARG A 338 -10.33 1.30 -2.68
CA ARG A 338 -10.26 2.11 -1.46
C ARG A 338 -11.18 1.52 -0.39
N GLY A 339 -10.61 1.09 0.73
CA GLY A 339 -11.38 0.92 1.98
C GLY A 339 -11.08 -0.34 2.77
N GLY A 340 -10.12 -0.24 3.69
CA GLY A 340 -10.07 -1.09 4.87
C GLY A 340 -9.75 -0.20 6.06
N LEU A 341 -10.71 0.03 6.96
CA LEU A 341 -10.34 0.46 8.31
C LEU A 341 -9.32 -0.56 8.83
N PRO A 342 -8.18 -0.16 9.42
CA PRO A 342 -7.47 -1.07 10.29
C PRO A 342 -8.49 -1.47 11.37
N LEU A 343 -8.92 -2.74 11.32
CA LEU A 343 -9.66 -3.34 12.42
C LEU A 343 -8.91 -2.94 13.68
N THR A 344 -9.61 -2.26 14.59
CA THR A 344 -9.10 -1.92 15.92
C THR A 344 -8.27 -3.11 16.41
N PRO A 345 -7.00 -2.91 16.80
CA PRO A 345 -6.13 -4.03 17.13
C PRO A 345 -6.84 -4.85 18.19
N GLU A 346 -7.18 -6.09 17.84
CA GLU A 346 -7.77 -7.00 18.83
C GLU A 346 -6.82 -7.01 20.02
N PRO A 347 -7.32 -6.77 21.24
CA PRO A 347 -6.50 -6.95 22.43
C PRO A 347 -5.88 -8.35 22.34
N PRO A 348 -4.59 -8.51 22.69
CA PRO A 348 -3.95 -9.81 22.63
C PRO A 348 -4.82 -10.78 23.45
N GLN A 349 -5.49 -11.71 22.76
CA GLN A 349 -6.34 -12.68 23.42
C GLN A 349 -5.48 -13.45 24.43
N PRO A 350 -5.93 -13.61 25.68
CA PRO A 350 -5.19 -14.39 26.66
C PRO A 350 -5.07 -15.83 26.15
N ARG A 351 -3.85 -16.21 25.76
CA ARG A 351 -3.56 -17.53 25.20
C ARG A 351 -3.31 -18.54 26.31
N LEU A 352 -3.76 -19.79 26.13
CA LEU A 352 -3.48 -20.89 27.06
C LEU A 352 -1.99 -20.97 27.43
N ALA A 353 -1.71 -20.86 28.73
CA ALA A 353 -0.38 -20.93 29.32
C ALA A 353 -0.03 -22.38 29.69
N GLY A 354 0.54 -23.10 28.72
CA GLY A 354 1.09 -24.46 28.92
C GLY A 354 2.41 -24.62 28.19
N SER A 355 3.31 -25.47 28.69
CA SER A 355 4.61 -25.74 28.06
C SER A 355 4.48 -26.26 26.64
N LEU A 356 3.48 -27.13 26.38
CA LEU A 356 3.18 -27.67 25.06
C LEU A 356 2.61 -26.60 24.12
N ALA A 357 1.62 -25.82 24.57
CA ALA A 357 1.04 -24.73 23.79
C ALA A 357 2.08 -23.64 23.47
N GLY A 358 2.95 -23.31 24.43
CA GLY A 358 4.09 -22.42 24.20
C GLY A 358 5.09 -22.99 23.19
N ALA A 359 5.33 -24.31 23.23
CA ALA A 359 6.23 -24.95 22.28
C ALA A 359 5.63 -25.04 20.86
N TYR A 360 4.34 -25.30 20.72
CA TYR A 360 3.61 -25.22 19.45
C TYR A 360 3.65 -23.80 18.86
N ARG A 361 3.40 -22.77 19.67
CA ARG A 361 3.46 -21.37 19.23
C ARG A 361 4.87 -20.87 18.92
N ARG A 362 5.93 -21.59 19.29
CA ARG A 362 7.29 -21.30 18.77
C ARG A 362 7.39 -21.67 17.29
N LEU A 363 6.72 -22.74 16.86
CA LEU A 363 6.64 -23.14 15.45
C LEU A 363 5.65 -22.28 14.67
N PHE A 364 4.45 -22.06 15.24
CA PHE A 364 3.36 -21.27 14.65
C PHE A 364 2.99 -20.07 15.54
N PRO A 365 3.72 -18.94 15.45
CA PRO A 365 3.55 -17.81 16.37
C PRO A 365 2.16 -17.18 16.42
N ASP A 366 1.45 -17.20 15.30
CA ASP A 366 0.13 -16.59 15.19
C ASP A 366 -1.01 -17.58 15.46
N ALA A 367 -0.70 -18.83 15.80
CA ALA A 367 -1.71 -19.83 16.09
C ALA A 367 -2.59 -19.46 17.30
N THR A 368 -3.89 -19.56 17.08
CA THR A 368 -4.97 -19.40 18.05
C THR A 368 -5.06 -20.60 18.99
N ASP A 369 -5.79 -20.43 20.08
CA ASP A 369 -6.05 -21.51 21.03
C ASP A 369 -6.91 -22.60 20.38
N GLN A 370 -7.87 -22.21 19.54
CA GLN A 370 -8.67 -23.15 18.74
C GLN A 370 -7.81 -23.96 17.77
N GLU A 371 -6.86 -23.35 17.06
CA GLU A 371 -5.96 -24.09 16.16
C GLU A 371 -5.05 -25.06 16.92
N PHE A 372 -4.60 -24.68 18.12
CA PHE A 372 -3.85 -25.58 18.99
C PHE A 372 -4.72 -26.74 19.51
N GLU A 373 -5.96 -26.46 19.92
CA GLU A 373 -6.93 -27.47 20.36
C GLU A 373 -7.34 -28.40 19.22
N ASN A 374 -7.57 -27.88 18.01
CA ASN A 374 -7.81 -28.70 16.82
C ASN A 374 -6.60 -29.58 16.49
N TRP A 375 -5.38 -29.04 16.60
CA TRP A 375 -4.16 -29.82 16.42
C TRP A 375 -4.04 -30.94 17.47
N LEU A 376 -4.44 -30.69 18.72
CA LEU A 376 -4.52 -31.71 19.77
C LEU A 376 -5.62 -32.74 19.49
N GLY A 377 -6.82 -32.26 19.11
CA GLY A 377 -8.10 -32.98 19.03
C GLY A 377 -8.42 -33.62 17.68
N ASN A 378 -7.55 -33.50 16.66
CA ASN A 378 -7.59 -34.28 15.42
C ASN A 378 -7.53 -35.83 15.61
N ASP A 379 -7.72 -36.32 16.84
CA ASP A 379 -7.94 -37.72 17.20
C ASP A 379 -9.42 -38.15 17.09
N GLU A 380 -10.41 -37.24 17.10
CA GLU A 380 -11.85 -37.63 17.11
C GLU A 380 -12.50 -37.73 15.71
N ASP A 381 -12.08 -36.93 14.72
CA ASP A 381 -12.64 -36.94 13.36
C ASP A 381 -11.81 -37.78 12.35
N ASN A 382 -10.67 -38.32 12.77
CA ASN A 382 -9.84 -39.17 11.93
C ASN A 382 -10.25 -40.63 12.14
N LEU A 383 -11.15 -41.13 11.27
CA LEU A 383 -11.57 -42.55 11.23
C LEU A 383 -10.41 -43.54 11.01
N ASN A 384 -9.19 -43.04 10.75
CA ASN A 384 -7.95 -43.80 10.79
C ASN A 384 -7.32 -43.74 12.18
N ALA A 385 -7.75 -44.66 13.04
CA ALA A 385 -7.32 -44.86 14.43
C ALA A 385 -5.85 -45.32 14.62
N ASP A 386 -4.91 -44.86 13.78
CA ASP A 386 -3.51 -45.35 13.78
C ASP A 386 -2.45 -44.30 14.16
N ASP A 387 -2.80 -43.02 14.38
CA ASP A 387 -1.81 -42.04 14.86
C ASP A 387 -1.66 -42.07 16.40
N ILE A 388 -1.04 -43.14 16.93
CA ILE A 388 -0.81 -43.39 18.36
C ILE A 388 0.25 -42.41 18.97
N ARG A 389 0.70 -41.39 18.23
CA ARG A 389 1.78 -40.50 18.68
C ARG A 389 1.29 -39.48 19.72
N SER A 390 2.01 -39.43 20.84
CA SER A 390 1.81 -38.38 21.85
C SER A 390 1.94 -36.97 21.23
N PRO A 391 1.20 -35.95 21.72
CA PRO A 391 1.32 -34.57 21.25
C PRO A 391 2.75 -34.02 21.30
N THR A 392 3.55 -34.44 22.29
CA THR A 392 4.98 -34.10 22.39
C THR A 392 5.80 -34.67 21.23
N GLN A 393 5.48 -35.87 20.77
CA GLN A 393 6.18 -36.50 19.65
C GLN A 393 5.75 -35.90 18.31
N ARG A 394 4.46 -35.61 18.13
CA ARG A 394 3.97 -34.83 16.98
C ARG A 394 4.66 -33.47 16.87
N LEU A 395 4.87 -32.78 17.99
CA LEU A 395 5.60 -31.52 18.02
C LEU A 395 7.09 -31.68 17.66
N HIS A 396 7.72 -32.75 18.14
CA HIS A 396 9.11 -33.06 17.79
C HIS A 396 9.26 -33.33 16.28
N ASP A 397 8.34 -34.09 15.69
CA ASP A 397 8.31 -34.37 14.24
C ASP A 397 8.20 -33.06 13.44
N LEU A 398 7.32 -32.14 13.85
CA LEU A 398 7.19 -30.82 13.21
C LEU A 398 8.48 -29.99 13.30
N GLN A 399 9.16 -30.02 14.44
CA GLN A 399 10.45 -29.35 14.61
C GLN A 399 11.52 -29.94 13.68
N GLN A 400 11.60 -31.27 13.58
CA GLN A 400 12.54 -31.96 12.68
C GLN A 400 12.27 -31.64 11.20
N ARG A 401 10.99 -31.57 10.79
CA ARG A 401 10.61 -31.15 9.43
C ARG A 401 11.04 -29.73 9.12
N LEU A 402 10.82 -28.79 10.05
CA LEU A 402 11.28 -27.41 9.88
C LEU A 402 12.80 -27.30 9.78
N ASP A 403 13.54 -28.07 10.57
CA ASP A 403 15.01 -28.05 10.52
C ASP A 403 15.55 -28.70 9.24
N THR A 404 14.88 -29.74 8.73
CA THR A 404 15.17 -30.33 7.42
C THR A 404 14.90 -29.32 6.30
N LEU A 405 13.73 -28.70 6.29
CA LEU A 405 13.38 -27.66 5.32
C LEU A 405 14.41 -26.52 5.32
N ARG A 406 14.86 -26.05 6.48
CA ARG A 406 15.91 -25.02 6.58
C ARG A 406 17.19 -25.46 5.91
N ARG A 407 17.69 -26.65 6.23
CA ARG A 407 18.92 -27.18 5.65
C ARG A 407 18.82 -27.27 4.13
N ASP A 408 17.75 -27.87 3.63
CA ASP A 408 17.54 -28.11 2.21
C ASP A 408 17.41 -26.78 1.44
N LEU A 409 16.74 -25.77 2.02
CA LEU A 409 16.66 -24.42 1.45
C LEU A 409 18.02 -23.70 1.40
N HIS A 410 18.85 -23.83 2.43
CA HIS A 410 20.19 -23.23 2.42
C HIS A 410 21.12 -23.94 1.44
N GLU A 411 20.96 -25.25 1.26
CA GLU A 411 21.69 -26.00 0.23
C GLU A 411 21.25 -25.57 -1.18
N TRP A 412 19.95 -25.47 -1.43
CA TRP A 412 19.39 -24.97 -2.69
C TRP A 412 19.77 -23.52 -3.00
N ALA A 413 19.90 -22.69 -1.96
CA ALA A 413 20.28 -21.28 -2.07
C ALA A 413 21.80 -21.03 -2.05
N ARG A 414 22.64 -22.08 -2.11
CA ARG A 414 24.09 -21.90 -2.20
C ARG A 414 24.43 -21.02 -3.40
N PRO A 415 25.31 -20.01 -3.24
CA PRO A 415 25.68 -19.14 -4.33
C PRO A 415 26.26 -19.94 -5.49
N ASP A 416 25.64 -19.86 -6.67
CA ASP A 416 26.20 -20.35 -7.92
C ASP A 416 26.92 -19.18 -8.63
N PRO A 417 28.26 -19.21 -8.75
CA PRO A 417 29.01 -18.18 -9.45
C PRO A 417 28.67 -18.06 -10.95
N GLN A 418 28.12 -19.10 -11.56
CA GLN A 418 27.77 -19.13 -12.98
C GLN A 418 26.36 -18.60 -13.26
N HIS A 419 25.45 -18.76 -12.29
CA HIS A 419 24.07 -18.27 -12.38
C HIS A 419 23.69 -17.57 -11.06
N PRO A 420 24.05 -16.28 -10.91
CA PRO A 420 23.72 -15.53 -9.70
C PRO A 420 22.20 -15.33 -9.63
N HIS A 421 21.53 -16.14 -8.82
CA HIS A 421 20.12 -16.00 -8.49
C HIS A 421 19.96 -15.55 -7.04
N GLN A 422 18.90 -14.82 -6.73
CA GLN A 422 18.62 -14.31 -5.39
C GLN A 422 17.91 -15.35 -4.50
N ARG A 423 18.22 -16.64 -4.67
CA ARG A 423 17.58 -17.78 -3.97
C ARG A 423 17.63 -17.66 -2.45
N HIS A 424 18.70 -17.08 -1.89
CA HIS A 424 18.82 -16.86 -0.46
C HIS A 424 17.69 -15.96 0.10
N LEU A 425 17.14 -15.04 -0.71
CA LEU A 425 16.02 -14.19 -0.32
C LEU A 425 14.70 -14.97 -0.24
N ALA A 426 14.56 -16.10 -0.96
CA ALA A 426 13.37 -16.97 -0.93
C ALA A 426 13.28 -17.80 0.36
N ILE A 427 14.40 -18.05 1.06
CA ILE A 427 14.42 -18.88 2.28
C ILE A 427 13.44 -18.34 3.31
N ARG A 428 13.45 -17.01 3.56
CA ARG A 428 12.61 -16.40 4.59
C ARG A 428 11.11 -16.49 4.23
N PRO A 429 10.63 -16.08 3.04
CA PRO A 429 9.25 -16.27 2.62
C PRO A 429 8.76 -17.72 2.74
N ILE A 430 9.56 -18.71 2.29
CA ILE A 430 9.17 -20.13 2.35
C ILE A 430 9.02 -20.60 3.79
N ILE A 431 9.98 -20.26 4.67
CA ILE A 431 9.90 -20.59 6.09
C ILE A 431 8.71 -19.91 6.76
N ASN A 432 8.41 -18.66 6.41
CA ASN A 432 7.25 -17.94 6.95
C ASN A 432 5.93 -18.54 6.47
N ALA A 433 5.84 -18.96 5.21
CA ALA A 433 4.68 -19.65 4.66
C ALA A 433 4.47 -21.00 5.36
N TRP A 434 5.52 -21.82 5.57
CA TRP A 434 5.43 -23.06 6.34
C TRP A 434 4.94 -22.80 7.77
N ARG A 435 5.41 -21.72 8.41
CA ARG A 435 5.00 -21.29 9.76
C ARG A 435 3.67 -20.55 9.80
N ARG A 436 2.97 -20.41 8.67
CA ARG A 436 1.64 -19.75 8.53
C ARG A 436 1.62 -18.27 8.89
N LEU A 437 2.77 -17.60 8.83
CA LEU A 437 2.91 -16.17 9.15
C LEU A 437 2.51 -15.27 7.98
N SER A 438 2.79 -15.72 6.76
CA SER A 438 2.48 -14.98 5.54
C SER A 438 0.98 -15.10 5.24
N THR A 439 0.24 -13.99 5.38
CA THR A 439 -1.21 -13.94 5.09
C THR A 439 -1.60 -12.68 4.32
N ILE A 440 -2.66 -12.79 3.51
CA ILE A 440 -3.28 -11.69 2.78
C ILE A 440 -4.74 -11.58 3.22
N ALA A 441 -5.20 -10.36 3.51
CA ALA A 441 -6.58 -10.10 3.89
C ALA A 441 -7.51 -10.13 2.66
N LEU A 442 -8.73 -10.64 2.83
CA LEU A 442 -9.78 -10.63 1.80
C LEU A 442 -10.80 -9.52 2.06
N GLU A 443 -11.41 -9.01 0.98
CA GLU A 443 -12.34 -7.87 0.99
C GLU A 443 -13.72 -8.14 1.68
N GLY A 444 -13.96 -9.34 2.23
CA GLY A 444 -15.18 -9.70 2.97
C GLY A 444 -14.93 -10.11 4.43
N GLY A 445 -13.71 -9.91 4.93
CA GLY A 445 -13.24 -10.54 6.15
C GLY A 445 -12.67 -11.94 5.89
N GLY A 446 -11.59 -12.29 6.58
CA GLY A 446 -10.83 -13.52 6.35
C GLY A 446 -9.41 -13.28 5.86
N ARG A 447 -8.61 -14.34 5.86
CA ARG A 447 -7.20 -14.32 5.47
C ARG A 447 -6.86 -15.54 4.62
N LEU A 448 -6.11 -15.33 3.55
CA LEU A 448 -5.47 -16.40 2.79
C LEU A 448 -4.04 -16.57 3.27
N HIS A 449 -3.58 -17.82 3.44
CA HIS A 449 -2.15 -18.06 3.60
C HIS A 449 -1.43 -17.88 2.27
N SER A 450 -0.31 -17.15 2.32
CA SER A 450 0.39 -16.64 1.14
C SER A 450 1.84 -17.11 1.10
N LEU A 451 2.36 -17.34 -0.10
CA LEU A 451 3.78 -17.45 -0.39
C LEU A 451 4.13 -16.46 -1.51
N ASP A 452 4.98 -15.48 -1.19
CA ASP A 452 5.46 -14.49 -2.15
C ASP A 452 6.94 -14.71 -2.43
N LEU A 453 7.26 -15.07 -3.67
CA LEU A 453 8.61 -15.24 -4.21
C LEU A 453 8.85 -14.31 -5.40
N SER A 454 8.18 -13.16 -5.41
CA SER A 454 8.28 -12.18 -6.49
C SER A 454 9.64 -11.47 -6.56
N GLY A 455 10.10 -11.19 -7.79
CA GLY A 455 11.29 -10.37 -8.04
C GLY A 455 12.61 -10.98 -7.55
N LEU A 456 12.69 -12.30 -7.43
CA LEU A 456 13.86 -13.03 -6.91
C LEU A 456 14.79 -13.60 -8.01
N GLU A 457 14.51 -13.23 -9.27
CA GLU A 457 15.23 -13.70 -10.46
C GLU A 457 15.27 -15.23 -10.57
N LEU A 458 14.20 -15.89 -10.12
CA LEU A 458 14.02 -17.35 -10.23
C LEU A 458 13.72 -17.73 -11.68
N ASP A 459 14.26 -18.89 -12.10
CA ASP A 459 13.98 -19.51 -13.38
C ASP A 459 13.32 -20.88 -13.19
N ASN A 460 13.01 -21.55 -14.31
CA ASN A 460 12.32 -22.84 -14.30
C ASN A 460 13.14 -23.90 -13.53
N GLN A 461 14.47 -23.90 -13.67
CA GLN A 461 15.33 -24.89 -13.02
C GLN A 461 15.45 -24.63 -11.51
N ALA A 462 15.48 -23.36 -11.10
CA ALA A 462 15.48 -22.97 -9.70
C ALA A 462 14.21 -23.46 -8.98
N LEU A 463 13.04 -23.33 -9.61
CA LEU A 463 11.79 -23.85 -9.04
C LEU A 463 11.72 -25.38 -9.08
N ALA A 464 12.15 -26.02 -10.17
CA ALA A 464 12.13 -27.49 -10.28
C ALA A 464 13.05 -28.19 -9.26
N SER A 465 14.19 -27.55 -8.94
CA SER A 465 15.14 -28.06 -7.95
C SER A 465 14.80 -27.71 -6.50
N LEU A 466 13.73 -26.93 -6.27
CA LEU A 466 13.30 -26.55 -4.93
C LEU A 466 12.51 -27.70 -4.29
N ALA A 467 13.18 -28.46 -3.43
CA ALA A 467 12.59 -29.60 -2.72
C ALA A 467 11.69 -29.14 -1.55
N LEU A 468 10.44 -28.77 -1.83
CA LEU A 468 9.44 -28.49 -0.79
C LEU A 468 8.77 -29.79 -0.30
N PRO A 469 8.57 -29.96 1.03
CA PRO A 469 7.74 -31.03 1.58
C PRO A 469 6.25 -30.81 1.29
N ASP A 470 5.41 -31.83 1.50
CA ASP A 470 3.95 -31.77 1.31
C ASP A 470 3.21 -30.96 2.40
N ASP A 471 3.93 -30.20 3.23
CA ASP A 471 3.38 -29.42 4.35
C ASP A 471 2.79 -28.05 3.93
N PHE A 472 2.77 -27.71 2.63
CA PHE A 472 2.31 -26.42 2.10
C PHE A 472 0.84 -26.41 1.62
N THR A 473 0.07 -27.43 1.98
CA THR A 473 -1.35 -27.57 1.58
C THR A 473 -2.26 -26.43 2.04
N HIS A 474 -1.86 -25.66 3.06
CA HIS A 474 -2.60 -24.49 3.52
C HIS A 474 -2.39 -23.25 2.67
N VAL A 475 -1.37 -23.19 1.80
CA VAL A 475 -1.09 -22.01 0.97
C VAL A 475 -2.17 -21.90 -0.12
N GLN A 476 -2.82 -20.74 -0.13
CA GLN A 476 -3.94 -20.41 -1.01
C GLN A 476 -3.61 -19.27 -1.97
N HIS A 477 -2.58 -18.48 -1.67
CA HIS A 477 -2.09 -17.42 -2.53
C HIS A 477 -0.61 -17.65 -2.83
N LEU A 478 -0.24 -17.63 -4.11
CA LEU A 478 1.14 -17.74 -4.58
C LEU A 478 1.46 -16.60 -5.53
N SER A 479 2.52 -15.86 -5.24
CA SER A 479 3.06 -14.82 -6.12
C SER A 479 4.46 -15.20 -6.58
N LEU A 480 4.66 -15.29 -7.90
CA LEU A 480 5.97 -15.42 -8.55
C LEU A 480 6.22 -14.25 -9.50
N SER A 481 5.49 -13.15 -9.37
CA SER A 481 5.59 -11.99 -10.26
C SER A 481 7.01 -11.44 -10.36
N TYR A 482 7.35 -10.78 -11.46
CA TYR A 482 8.65 -10.14 -11.72
C TYR A 482 9.86 -11.10 -11.75
N ASN A 483 9.63 -12.41 -11.82
CA ASN A 483 10.69 -13.38 -12.11
C ASN A 483 10.90 -13.48 -13.63
N ARG A 484 11.65 -12.51 -14.17
CA ARG A 484 11.82 -12.32 -15.62
C ARG A 484 12.51 -13.46 -16.36
N SER A 485 12.98 -14.51 -15.70
CA SER A 485 13.54 -15.71 -16.34
C SER A 485 12.61 -16.92 -16.26
N LEU A 486 11.48 -16.79 -15.55
CA LEU A 486 10.48 -17.83 -15.40
C LEU A 486 9.54 -17.84 -16.61
N SER A 487 9.49 -18.97 -17.31
CA SER A 487 8.61 -19.16 -18.47
C SER A 487 7.66 -20.34 -18.34
N GLN A 488 7.88 -21.21 -17.35
CA GLN A 488 7.05 -22.38 -17.08
C GLN A 488 6.94 -22.58 -15.57
N LEU A 489 5.87 -23.26 -15.15
CA LEU A 489 5.66 -23.63 -13.75
C LEU A 489 5.89 -25.15 -13.59
N PRO A 490 7.05 -25.60 -13.05
CA PRO A 490 7.38 -27.02 -12.93
C PRO A 490 6.37 -27.79 -12.08
N ALA A 491 6.11 -29.05 -12.44
CA ALA A 491 5.15 -29.93 -11.75
C ALA A 491 5.56 -30.17 -10.30
N GLU A 492 6.85 -30.39 -10.08
CA GLU A 492 7.45 -30.64 -8.77
C GLU A 492 7.18 -29.49 -7.78
N PHE A 493 7.00 -28.28 -8.30
CA PHE A 493 6.73 -27.08 -7.50
C PHE A 493 5.23 -26.87 -7.29
N HIS A 494 4.43 -26.84 -8.36
CA HIS A 494 3.02 -26.45 -8.23
C HIS A 494 2.13 -27.51 -7.57
N GLU A 495 2.52 -28.79 -7.62
CA GLU A 495 1.81 -29.88 -6.93
C GLU A 495 1.84 -29.74 -5.40
N ARG A 496 2.77 -28.95 -4.84
CA ARG A 496 2.88 -28.69 -3.39
C ARG A 496 1.82 -27.72 -2.86
N PHE A 497 1.06 -27.09 -3.75
CA PHE A 497 0.03 -26.11 -3.41
C PHE A 497 -1.34 -26.52 -3.99
N PRO A 498 -1.95 -27.62 -3.50
CA PRO A 498 -3.17 -28.18 -4.08
C PRO A 498 -4.44 -27.35 -3.83
N ASN A 499 -4.39 -26.34 -2.96
CA ASN A 499 -5.55 -25.51 -2.57
C ASN A 499 -5.36 -24.04 -2.98
N LEU A 500 -4.68 -23.79 -4.11
CA LEU A 500 -4.48 -22.43 -4.62
C LEU A 500 -5.80 -21.79 -5.04
N ILE A 501 -6.05 -20.60 -4.50
CA ILE A 501 -7.17 -19.71 -4.82
C ILE A 501 -6.68 -18.53 -5.68
N ARG A 502 -5.45 -18.05 -5.45
CA ARG A 502 -4.86 -16.93 -6.17
C ARG A 502 -3.45 -17.24 -6.67
N LEU A 503 -3.19 -16.99 -7.95
CA LEU A 503 -1.88 -17.15 -8.56
C LEU A 503 -1.50 -15.87 -9.33
N LEU A 504 -0.40 -15.25 -8.93
CA LEU A 504 0.15 -14.06 -9.60
C LEU A 504 1.47 -14.38 -10.30
N LEU A 505 1.52 -14.08 -11.60
CA LEU A 505 2.64 -14.36 -12.50
C LEU A 505 2.98 -13.14 -13.37
N THR A 506 2.68 -11.94 -12.90
CA THR A 506 2.89 -10.65 -13.59
C THR A 506 4.34 -10.47 -14.04
N ASP A 507 4.57 -9.88 -15.21
CA ASP A 507 5.90 -9.52 -15.76
C ASP A 507 6.93 -10.68 -15.70
N CYS A 508 6.50 -11.88 -16.06
CA CYS A 508 7.35 -13.07 -16.24
C CYS A 508 7.65 -13.30 -17.75
N ARG A 509 7.80 -14.56 -18.19
CA ARG A 509 8.03 -14.92 -19.61
C ARG A 509 7.18 -16.11 -20.07
N PHE A 510 5.98 -16.27 -19.52
CA PHE A 510 5.06 -17.31 -19.98
C PHE A 510 4.61 -17.04 -21.43
N ASP A 511 4.63 -18.07 -22.26
CA ASP A 511 4.15 -18.04 -23.66
C ASP A 511 2.76 -18.68 -23.82
N THR A 512 2.26 -19.33 -22.78
CA THR A 512 0.95 -19.96 -22.69
C THR A 512 0.44 -19.90 -21.25
N VAL A 513 -0.86 -20.13 -21.04
CA VAL A 513 -1.45 -20.25 -19.71
C VAL A 513 -0.84 -21.49 -19.01
N PRO A 514 -0.28 -21.36 -17.80
CA PRO A 514 0.43 -22.45 -17.13
C PRO A 514 -0.49 -23.59 -16.73
N HIS A 515 0.03 -24.82 -16.78
CA HIS A 515 -0.66 -25.99 -16.23
C HIS A 515 -0.54 -26.00 -14.71
N LEU A 516 -1.67 -26.26 -14.05
CA LEU A 516 -1.76 -26.39 -12.60
C LEU A 516 -2.25 -27.80 -12.24
N GLY A 517 -1.77 -28.31 -11.11
CA GLY A 517 -2.13 -29.64 -10.63
C GLY A 517 -3.60 -29.73 -10.23
N ASN A 518 -4.09 -28.76 -9.45
CA ASN A 518 -5.48 -28.68 -9.01
C ASN A 518 -6.09 -27.28 -9.23
N PRO A 519 -6.47 -26.93 -10.48
CA PRO A 519 -6.97 -25.60 -10.84
C PRO A 519 -8.42 -25.33 -10.43
N GLU A 520 -9.16 -26.32 -9.95
CA GLU A 520 -10.61 -26.22 -9.74
C GLU A 520 -11.01 -25.16 -8.70
N GLN A 521 -10.13 -24.87 -7.75
CA GLN A 521 -10.33 -23.87 -6.69
C GLN A 521 -9.79 -22.49 -7.04
N LEU A 522 -9.12 -22.34 -8.20
CA LEU A 522 -8.47 -21.09 -8.57
C LEU A 522 -9.52 -20.05 -8.92
N ALA A 523 -9.55 -18.96 -8.15
CA ALA A 523 -10.49 -17.86 -8.32
C ALA A 523 -9.83 -16.62 -8.94
N TRP A 524 -8.51 -16.45 -8.80
CA TRP A 524 -7.75 -15.33 -9.37
C TRP A 524 -6.51 -15.83 -10.09
N LEU A 525 -6.41 -15.50 -11.38
CA LEU A 525 -5.21 -15.71 -12.18
C LEU A 525 -4.74 -14.40 -12.81
N ASP A 526 -3.52 -13.99 -12.47
CA ASP A 526 -2.87 -12.81 -13.04
C ASP A 526 -1.65 -13.23 -13.85
N LEU A 527 -1.69 -12.90 -15.13
CA LEU A 527 -0.67 -13.17 -16.14
C LEU A 527 -0.29 -11.87 -16.88
N GLU A 528 -0.50 -10.69 -16.28
CA GLU A 528 -0.16 -9.39 -16.88
C GLU A 528 1.30 -9.36 -17.37
N GLY A 529 1.55 -8.75 -18.53
CA GLY A 529 2.91 -8.43 -18.99
C GLY A 529 3.77 -9.64 -19.32
N ASN A 530 3.16 -10.75 -19.73
CA ASN A 530 3.86 -11.95 -20.19
C ASN A 530 4.04 -11.93 -21.72
N ARG A 531 4.23 -13.10 -22.35
CA ARG A 531 4.43 -13.26 -23.79
C ARG A 531 3.42 -14.23 -24.38
N ILE A 532 2.24 -14.30 -23.77
CA ILE A 532 1.22 -15.28 -24.13
C ILE A 532 0.69 -14.92 -25.53
N THR A 533 0.74 -15.89 -26.43
CA THR A 533 -0.04 -15.87 -27.67
C THR A 533 -1.20 -16.84 -27.50
N TRP A 534 -2.40 -16.47 -27.96
CA TRP A 534 -3.55 -17.33 -27.75
C TRP A 534 -3.45 -18.58 -28.63
N SER A 535 -3.60 -19.76 -28.01
CA SER A 535 -3.45 -21.05 -28.66
C SER A 535 -4.46 -22.06 -28.10
N THR A 536 -4.66 -23.18 -28.79
CA THR A 536 -5.52 -24.26 -28.29
C THR A 536 -5.06 -24.78 -26.92
N GLN A 537 -3.75 -24.78 -26.66
CA GLN A 537 -3.22 -25.18 -25.36
C GLN A 537 -3.57 -24.18 -24.25
N ALA A 538 -3.47 -22.88 -24.54
CA ALA A 538 -3.87 -21.82 -23.60
C ALA A 538 -5.37 -21.91 -23.28
N GLN A 539 -6.21 -22.13 -24.30
CA GLN A 539 -7.65 -22.30 -24.13
C GLN A 539 -7.98 -23.53 -23.26
N GLN A 540 -7.34 -24.68 -23.51
CA GLN A 540 -7.53 -25.89 -22.70
C GLN A 540 -7.09 -25.70 -21.24
N ALA A 541 -6.01 -24.96 -21.00
CA ALA A 541 -5.57 -24.64 -19.64
C ALA A 541 -6.57 -23.72 -18.92
N LEU A 542 -7.11 -22.72 -19.63
CA LEU A 542 -8.13 -21.82 -19.09
C LEU A 542 -9.43 -22.57 -18.73
N GLU A 543 -9.90 -23.48 -19.59
CA GLU A 543 -11.12 -24.27 -19.39
C GLU A 543 -11.06 -25.20 -18.16
N ARG A 544 -9.85 -25.55 -17.69
CA ARG A 544 -9.65 -26.33 -16.46
C ARG A 544 -9.83 -25.49 -15.19
N CYS A 545 -10.01 -24.18 -15.30
CA CYS A 545 -10.17 -23.26 -14.18
C CYS A 545 -11.60 -22.69 -14.13
N PRO A 546 -12.66 -23.52 -14.02
CA PRO A 546 -14.05 -23.05 -14.11
C PRO A 546 -14.47 -22.12 -12.96
N GLY A 547 -13.73 -22.13 -11.85
CA GLY A 547 -13.96 -21.28 -10.68
C GLY A 547 -13.39 -19.87 -10.77
N LEU A 548 -12.76 -19.49 -11.90
CA LEU A 548 -12.16 -18.16 -12.04
C LEU A 548 -13.21 -17.05 -11.92
N THR A 549 -12.89 -16.08 -11.05
CA THR A 549 -13.65 -14.84 -10.84
C THR A 549 -12.90 -13.63 -11.39
N VAL A 550 -11.57 -13.66 -11.32
CA VAL A 550 -10.65 -12.62 -11.80
C VAL A 550 -9.63 -13.24 -12.76
N LEU A 551 -9.53 -12.68 -13.97
CA LEU A 551 -8.53 -13.03 -14.96
C LEU A 551 -7.87 -11.77 -15.50
N ASP A 552 -6.55 -11.68 -15.34
CA ASP A 552 -5.73 -10.64 -15.95
C ASP A 552 -4.77 -11.24 -16.97
N LEU A 553 -4.93 -10.85 -18.23
CA LEU A 553 -4.07 -11.21 -19.36
C LEU A 553 -3.50 -9.98 -20.05
N SER A 554 -3.61 -8.80 -19.44
CA SER A 554 -3.21 -7.52 -20.03
C SER A 554 -1.73 -7.48 -20.45
N GLY A 555 -1.41 -6.69 -21.47
CA GLY A 555 -0.04 -6.54 -21.98
C GLY A 555 0.58 -7.83 -22.55
N ASN A 556 -0.23 -8.78 -23.01
CA ASN A 556 0.22 -9.99 -23.70
C ASN A 556 -0.13 -9.94 -25.19
N PRO A 557 0.72 -10.42 -26.11
CA PRO A 557 0.41 -10.43 -27.54
C PRO A 557 -0.55 -11.58 -27.90
N LEU A 558 -1.80 -11.54 -27.41
CA LEU A 558 -2.77 -12.63 -27.58
C LEU A 558 -3.11 -12.87 -29.05
N LEU A 559 -3.27 -11.79 -29.84
CA LEU A 559 -3.69 -11.75 -31.25
C LEU A 559 -5.12 -12.24 -31.50
N GLU A 560 -5.50 -13.35 -30.89
CA GLU A 560 -6.85 -13.93 -30.87
C GLU A 560 -7.44 -13.83 -29.47
N ALA A 561 -8.76 -13.66 -29.39
CA ALA A 561 -9.45 -13.49 -28.10
C ALA A 561 -9.76 -14.85 -27.44
N PRO A 562 -9.70 -14.93 -26.09
CA PRO A 562 -10.11 -16.12 -25.36
C PRO A 562 -11.60 -16.41 -25.48
N ASP A 563 -11.98 -17.69 -25.47
CA ASP A 563 -13.38 -18.10 -25.32
C ASP A 563 -13.73 -18.21 -23.82
N LEU A 564 -14.68 -17.39 -23.38
CA LEU A 564 -15.04 -17.22 -21.98
C LEU A 564 -16.29 -18.03 -21.58
N ARG A 565 -16.92 -18.78 -22.50
CA ARG A 565 -18.16 -19.53 -22.23
C ARG A 565 -18.02 -20.57 -21.11
N GLY A 566 -16.81 -21.06 -20.86
CA GLY A 566 -16.50 -22.00 -19.78
C GLY A 566 -16.33 -21.36 -18.39
N LEU A 567 -16.27 -20.03 -18.30
CA LEU A 567 -15.94 -19.29 -17.07
C LEU A 567 -17.17 -18.59 -16.49
N ALA A 568 -18.15 -19.38 -16.03
CA ALA A 568 -19.45 -18.88 -15.60
C ALA A 568 -19.42 -17.91 -14.40
N TYR A 569 -18.35 -17.92 -13.60
CA TYR A 569 -18.19 -17.09 -12.42
C TYR A 569 -17.28 -15.87 -12.65
N LEU A 570 -16.77 -15.67 -13.87
CA LEU A 570 -15.88 -14.57 -14.18
C LEU A 570 -16.64 -13.24 -14.11
N ASN A 571 -16.21 -12.36 -13.22
CA ASN A 571 -16.79 -11.04 -13.04
C ASN A 571 -15.77 -9.91 -13.26
N THR A 572 -14.47 -10.23 -13.28
CA THR A 572 -13.40 -9.28 -13.51
C THR A 572 -12.48 -9.82 -14.59
N LEU A 573 -12.37 -9.09 -15.71
CA LEU A 573 -11.53 -9.46 -16.84
C LEU A 573 -10.68 -8.25 -17.27
N PHE A 574 -9.37 -8.48 -17.42
CA PHE A 574 -8.45 -7.53 -18.03
C PHE A 574 -7.78 -8.17 -19.26
N LEU A 575 -7.99 -7.53 -20.41
CA LEU A 575 -7.45 -7.85 -21.72
C LEU A 575 -6.92 -6.60 -22.42
N ASN A 576 -6.55 -5.56 -21.67
CA ASN A 576 -6.01 -4.34 -22.25
C ASN A 576 -4.63 -4.58 -22.89
N ASP A 577 -4.33 -3.86 -23.97
CA ASP A 577 -3.06 -3.97 -24.69
C ASP A 577 -2.71 -5.42 -25.10
N CYS A 578 -3.68 -6.13 -25.70
CA CYS A 578 -3.54 -7.54 -26.07
C CYS A 578 -3.41 -7.81 -27.57
N ALA A 579 -3.36 -6.74 -28.38
CA ALA A 579 -3.40 -6.79 -29.85
C ALA A 579 -4.61 -7.56 -30.41
N LEU A 580 -5.74 -7.56 -29.71
CA LEU A 580 -6.96 -8.24 -30.13
C LEU A 580 -7.59 -7.54 -31.32
N SER A 581 -8.03 -8.32 -32.31
CA SER A 581 -8.77 -7.84 -33.49
C SER A 581 -10.29 -8.03 -33.38
N GLU A 582 -10.74 -8.85 -32.44
CA GLU A 582 -12.14 -9.17 -32.16
C GLU A 582 -12.40 -9.27 -30.65
N LEU A 583 -13.68 -9.17 -30.27
CA LEU A 583 -14.11 -9.35 -28.88
C LEU A 583 -14.17 -10.84 -28.51
N PRO A 584 -13.92 -11.20 -27.22
CA PRO A 584 -14.05 -12.56 -26.75
C PRO A 584 -15.50 -13.07 -26.85
N GLN A 585 -15.65 -14.36 -27.13
CA GLN A 585 -16.96 -15.02 -27.08
C GLN A 585 -17.38 -15.27 -25.62
N GLY A 586 -18.69 -15.29 -25.35
CA GLY A 586 -19.24 -15.57 -24.02
C GLY A 586 -19.49 -14.33 -23.15
N LEU A 587 -19.20 -13.11 -23.63
CA LEU A 587 -19.56 -11.87 -22.93
C LEU A 587 -21.07 -11.78 -22.65
N ASP A 588 -21.90 -12.32 -23.54
CA ASP A 588 -23.36 -12.37 -23.41
C ASP A 588 -23.86 -13.33 -22.31
N GLN A 589 -23.00 -14.25 -21.83
CA GLN A 589 -23.32 -15.27 -20.84
C GLN A 589 -22.88 -14.87 -19.42
N MET A 590 -22.17 -13.76 -19.28
CA MET A 590 -21.66 -13.28 -18.00
C MET A 590 -22.77 -12.74 -17.11
N ILE A 591 -22.68 -13.08 -15.83
CA ILE A 591 -23.65 -12.70 -14.82
C ILE A 591 -23.03 -11.60 -13.96
N GLU A 592 -23.53 -10.37 -14.11
CA GLU A 592 -23.16 -9.20 -13.29
C GLU A 592 -21.64 -8.99 -13.16
N PRO A 593 -20.89 -8.82 -14.27
CA PRO A 593 -19.48 -8.49 -14.17
C PRO A 593 -19.29 -7.13 -13.51
N ILE A 594 -18.18 -7.00 -12.79
CA ILE A 594 -17.76 -5.78 -12.11
C ILE A 594 -16.91 -4.93 -13.07
N ILE A 595 -15.90 -5.52 -13.71
CA ILE A 595 -14.98 -4.83 -14.63
C ILE A 595 -14.66 -5.75 -15.82
N MET A 596 -14.78 -5.23 -17.03
CA MET A 596 -14.44 -5.92 -18.28
C MET A 596 -13.59 -5.00 -19.15
N ASP A 597 -12.30 -4.93 -18.86
CA ASP A 597 -11.37 -4.05 -19.58
C ASP A 597 -10.77 -4.77 -20.80
N ILE A 598 -11.12 -4.31 -22.00
CA ILE A 598 -10.61 -4.79 -23.28
C ILE A 598 -10.07 -3.58 -24.07
N GLY A 599 -9.66 -2.52 -23.37
CA GLY A 599 -9.10 -1.30 -23.93
C GLY A 599 -7.76 -1.51 -24.65
N ASP A 600 -7.27 -0.47 -25.32
CA ASP A 600 -5.99 -0.47 -26.03
C ASP A 600 -5.77 -1.64 -27.01
N ASN A 601 -6.86 -2.15 -27.61
CA ASN A 601 -6.83 -3.20 -28.62
C ASN A 601 -7.15 -2.67 -30.03
N GLN A 602 -6.87 -3.48 -31.05
CA GLN A 602 -7.02 -3.15 -32.47
C GLN A 602 -8.31 -3.73 -33.05
N LEU A 603 -9.41 -3.60 -32.31
CA LEU A 603 -10.70 -4.16 -32.69
C LEU A 603 -11.14 -3.62 -34.06
N LEU A 604 -11.42 -4.53 -34.99
CA LEU A 604 -11.78 -4.17 -36.37
C LEU A 604 -13.28 -3.92 -36.54
N ARG A 605 -14.11 -4.60 -35.74
CA ARG A 605 -15.57 -4.50 -35.70
C ARG A 605 -16.13 -5.10 -34.42
N LEU A 606 -17.30 -4.63 -34.00
CA LEU A 606 -18.18 -5.38 -33.10
C LEU A 606 -18.88 -6.52 -33.87
N PRO A 607 -19.26 -7.64 -33.21
CA PRO A 607 -20.06 -8.71 -33.81
C PRO A 607 -21.35 -8.20 -34.46
N ASP A 608 -21.78 -8.85 -35.54
CA ASP A 608 -23.06 -8.52 -36.19
C ASP A 608 -24.22 -8.80 -35.22
N GLY A 609 -25.07 -7.80 -34.98
CA GLY A 609 -26.15 -7.91 -33.99
C GLY A 609 -25.65 -7.91 -32.53
N PHE A 610 -24.47 -7.37 -32.26
CA PHE A 610 -23.89 -7.26 -30.92
C PHE A 610 -24.89 -6.66 -29.93
N ASN A 611 -25.26 -7.47 -28.94
CA ASN A 611 -26.14 -7.11 -27.85
C ASN A 611 -25.77 -7.96 -26.63
N VAL A 612 -25.41 -7.31 -25.54
CA VAL A 612 -25.04 -7.96 -24.27
C VAL A 612 -25.98 -7.49 -23.15
N PRO A 613 -26.14 -8.27 -22.07
CA PRO A 613 -26.90 -7.82 -20.92
C PRO A 613 -26.39 -6.46 -20.41
N ARG A 614 -27.30 -5.61 -19.92
CA ARG A 614 -26.93 -4.27 -19.45
C ARG A 614 -25.82 -4.25 -18.38
N PRO A 615 -25.78 -5.17 -17.40
CA PRO A 615 -24.66 -5.23 -16.47
C PRO A 615 -23.30 -5.43 -17.17
N VAL A 616 -23.26 -6.28 -18.21
CA VAL A 616 -22.06 -6.50 -19.03
C VAL A 616 -21.71 -5.22 -19.80
N ALA A 617 -22.69 -4.59 -20.44
CA ALA A 617 -22.47 -3.34 -21.17
C ALA A 617 -21.91 -2.22 -20.26
N ASN A 618 -22.40 -2.12 -19.03
CA ASN A 618 -21.96 -1.12 -18.07
C ASN A 618 -20.54 -1.39 -17.54
N ALA A 619 -20.10 -2.66 -17.51
CA ALA A 619 -18.76 -3.06 -17.05
C ALA A 619 -17.69 -3.00 -18.15
N LEU A 620 -18.10 -2.95 -19.42
CA LEU A 620 -17.19 -2.97 -20.57
C LEU A 620 -16.40 -1.65 -20.72
N ARG A 621 -15.11 -1.80 -20.97
CA ARG A 621 -14.21 -0.72 -21.39
C ARG A 621 -13.51 -1.13 -22.67
N LEU A 622 -13.81 -0.44 -23.77
CA LEU A 622 -13.23 -0.68 -25.10
C LEU A 622 -12.36 0.50 -25.58
N GLU A 623 -12.12 1.50 -24.74
CA GLU A 623 -11.32 2.69 -25.05
C GLU A 623 -9.93 2.32 -25.61
N SER A 624 -9.62 2.81 -26.82
CA SER A 624 -8.37 2.53 -27.51
C SER A 624 -8.11 3.59 -28.59
N GLU A 625 -6.86 4.03 -28.71
CA GLU A 625 -6.42 4.93 -29.80
C GLU A 625 -6.46 4.26 -31.19
N TRP A 626 -6.55 2.94 -31.23
CA TRP A 626 -6.51 2.15 -32.46
C TRP A 626 -7.88 1.92 -33.11
N LEU A 627 -8.97 2.36 -32.47
CA LEU A 627 -10.31 2.15 -33.00
C LEU A 627 -10.56 2.95 -34.28
N GLY A 628 -10.87 2.25 -35.36
CA GLY A 628 -11.27 2.85 -36.61
C GLY A 628 -12.69 3.44 -36.57
N ALA A 629 -12.96 4.38 -37.48
CA ALA A 629 -14.29 4.98 -37.65
C ALA A 629 -15.47 3.96 -37.76
N PRO A 630 -15.32 2.78 -38.40
CA PRO A 630 -16.41 1.80 -38.44
C PRO A 630 -16.83 1.30 -37.04
N VAL A 631 -15.87 0.99 -36.17
CA VAL A 631 -16.15 0.47 -34.83
C VAL A 631 -16.73 1.55 -33.94
N LEU A 632 -16.19 2.77 -34.01
CA LEU A 632 -16.73 3.92 -33.30
C LEU A 632 -18.19 4.18 -33.69
N ALA A 633 -18.54 4.10 -34.98
CA ALA A 633 -19.92 4.24 -35.44
C ALA A 633 -20.84 3.12 -34.91
N GLN A 634 -20.35 1.88 -34.80
CA GLN A 634 -21.10 0.77 -34.19
C GLN A 634 -21.35 1.02 -32.69
N ILE A 635 -20.35 1.54 -31.96
CA ILE A 635 -20.45 1.87 -30.54
C ILE A 635 -21.43 3.04 -30.32
N GLU A 636 -21.39 4.06 -31.17
CA GLU A 636 -22.34 5.18 -31.13
C GLU A 636 -23.78 4.73 -31.44
N ALA A 637 -23.95 3.83 -32.42
CA ALA A 637 -25.25 3.23 -32.71
C ALA A 637 -25.78 2.42 -31.52
N TYR A 638 -24.91 1.64 -30.87
CA TYR A 638 -25.27 0.90 -29.65
C TYR A 638 -25.68 1.86 -28.52
N ASN A 639 -24.92 2.92 -28.28
CA ASN A 639 -25.25 3.92 -27.26
C ASN A 639 -26.61 4.58 -27.51
N THR A 640 -26.94 4.89 -28.77
CA THR A 640 -28.22 5.51 -29.13
C THR A 640 -29.41 4.62 -28.73
N VAL A 641 -29.27 3.30 -28.92
CA VAL A 641 -30.34 2.33 -28.63
C VAL A 641 -30.40 1.98 -27.14
N HIS A 642 -29.25 1.75 -26.50
CA HIS A 642 -29.18 1.16 -25.16
C HIS A 642 -28.87 2.17 -24.05
N GLN A 643 -28.48 3.41 -24.39
CA GLN A 643 -28.09 4.47 -23.46
C GLN A 643 -26.90 4.07 -22.55
N VAL A 644 -25.98 3.25 -23.07
CA VAL A 644 -24.76 2.79 -22.38
C VAL A 644 -23.55 3.08 -23.25
N ASP A 645 -22.48 3.60 -22.65
CA ASP A 645 -21.19 3.77 -23.32
C ASP A 645 -20.38 2.48 -23.21
N LEU A 646 -19.88 1.97 -24.33
CA LEU A 646 -19.03 0.77 -24.33
C LEU A 646 -17.54 1.09 -24.27
N LEU A 647 -17.13 2.34 -24.54
CA LEU A 647 -15.70 2.69 -24.42
C LEU A 647 -15.27 2.78 -22.97
N VAL A 648 -16.17 3.13 -22.07
CA VAL A 648 -15.86 3.47 -20.69
C VAL A 648 -16.89 2.83 -19.77
N CYS A 649 -16.40 2.17 -18.72
CA CYS A 649 -17.24 1.56 -17.70
C CYS A 649 -18.05 2.62 -16.94
N GLU A 650 -19.29 2.29 -16.56
CA GLU A 650 -20.14 3.15 -15.71
C GLU A 650 -19.45 3.47 -14.37
N GLY A 651 -18.63 2.54 -13.89
CA GLY A 651 -17.76 2.67 -12.72
C GLY A 651 -16.91 3.94 -12.71
N ASP A 652 -16.40 4.34 -13.88
CA ASP A 652 -15.53 5.52 -14.03
C ASP A 652 -16.27 6.85 -13.78
N TYR A 653 -17.61 6.82 -13.76
CA TYR A 653 -18.45 7.99 -13.52
C TYR A 653 -19.11 8.00 -12.14
N LEU A 654 -18.96 6.93 -11.35
CA LEU A 654 -19.66 6.76 -10.07
C LEU A 654 -19.46 7.93 -9.10
N GLU A 655 -18.28 8.55 -9.10
CA GLU A 655 -18.00 9.69 -8.21
C GLU A 655 -18.81 10.95 -8.57
N PHE A 656 -19.24 11.10 -9.83
CA PHE A 656 -20.22 12.12 -10.20
C PHE A 656 -21.63 11.77 -9.72
N PHE A 657 -21.97 10.49 -9.71
CA PHE A 657 -23.33 9.99 -9.51
C PHE A 657 -23.72 9.77 -8.05
N ASP A 658 -22.78 9.83 -7.12
CA ASP A 658 -23.08 9.68 -5.70
C ASP A 658 -24.02 10.80 -5.20
N GLN A 659 -25.19 10.38 -4.70
CA GLN A 659 -26.35 11.21 -4.30
C GLN A 659 -27.08 11.94 -5.45
N THR A 660 -26.93 11.49 -6.69
CA THR A 660 -27.66 12.06 -7.84
C THR A 660 -29.12 11.59 -7.91
N GLY A 661 -30.00 12.49 -8.32
CA GLY A 661 -31.41 12.21 -8.57
C GLY A 661 -31.74 12.03 -10.06
N PRO A 662 -33.02 11.77 -10.39
CA PRO A 662 -33.48 11.56 -11.77
C PRO A 662 -33.24 12.77 -12.69
N ALA A 663 -33.23 13.99 -12.13
CA ALA A 663 -33.02 15.21 -12.89
C ALA A 663 -31.57 15.35 -13.38
N GLU A 664 -30.58 15.09 -12.51
CA GLU A 664 -29.16 15.06 -12.90
C GLU A 664 -28.89 13.97 -13.94
N MET A 665 -29.49 12.78 -13.78
CA MET A 665 -29.34 11.69 -14.76
C MET A 665 -29.92 12.04 -16.12
N ALA A 666 -31.09 12.69 -16.16
CA ALA A 666 -31.67 13.17 -17.41
C ALA A 666 -30.81 14.24 -18.09
N LEU A 667 -30.13 15.08 -17.31
CA LEU A 667 -29.16 16.04 -17.83
C LEU A 667 -27.93 15.33 -18.39
N TRP A 668 -27.36 14.39 -17.65
CA TRP A 668 -26.20 13.59 -18.08
C TRP A 668 -26.47 12.91 -19.42
N GLN A 669 -27.66 12.33 -19.60
CA GLN A 669 -28.07 11.67 -20.83
C GLN A 669 -28.24 12.61 -22.04
N ARG A 670 -28.38 13.93 -21.85
CA ARG A 670 -28.41 14.90 -22.95
C ARG A 670 -27.03 15.30 -23.45
N LEU A 671 -25.98 15.06 -22.66
CA LEU A 671 -24.62 15.46 -23.02
C LEU A 671 -24.08 14.63 -24.18
N PRO A 672 -23.31 15.19 -25.13
CA PRO A 672 -22.63 14.40 -26.15
C PRO A 672 -21.72 13.34 -25.52
N LEU A 673 -21.68 12.15 -26.11
CA LEU A 673 -20.99 11.00 -25.51
C LEU A 673 -19.49 11.26 -25.30
N GLN A 674 -18.81 11.82 -26.30
CA GLN A 674 -17.39 12.17 -26.18
C GLN A 674 -17.16 13.19 -25.06
N TYR A 675 -18.06 14.16 -24.91
CA TYR A 675 -17.97 15.17 -23.86
C TYR A 675 -18.06 14.53 -22.46
N ARG A 676 -18.94 13.54 -22.27
CA ARG A 676 -19.04 12.80 -21.00
C ARG A 676 -17.73 12.10 -20.63
N ARG A 677 -17.09 11.45 -21.62
CA ARG A 677 -15.82 10.74 -21.42
C ARG A 677 -14.72 11.67 -20.94
N ASP A 678 -14.64 12.85 -21.56
CA ASP A 678 -13.64 13.87 -21.27
C ASP A 678 -13.87 14.54 -19.89
N LEU A 679 -15.11 14.54 -19.38
CA LEU A 679 -15.41 15.04 -18.03
C LEU A 679 -14.75 14.21 -16.94
N ARG A 680 -14.42 12.92 -17.17
CA ARG A 680 -13.75 12.06 -16.17
C ARG A 680 -12.46 12.67 -15.63
N ALA A 681 -11.72 13.40 -16.48
CA ALA A 681 -10.49 14.07 -16.07
C ALA A 681 -10.72 15.07 -14.91
N LEU A 682 -11.94 15.59 -14.72
CA LEU A 682 -12.27 16.45 -13.58
C LEU A 682 -12.13 15.73 -12.24
N LEU A 683 -12.39 14.42 -12.17
CA LEU A 683 -12.26 13.64 -10.92
C LEU A 683 -10.81 13.62 -10.42
N ASP A 684 -9.85 13.77 -11.34
CA ASP A 684 -8.43 13.83 -11.06
C ASP A 684 -7.90 15.28 -10.88
N LEU A 685 -8.78 16.29 -10.88
CA LEU A 685 -8.43 17.71 -10.76
C LEU A 685 -9.02 18.34 -9.50
N GLU A 686 -8.49 19.50 -9.11
CA GLU A 686 -9.16 20.34 -8.12
C GLU A 686 -10.46 20.90 -8.72
N PRO A 687 -11.58 20.98 -7.97
CA PRO A 687 -11.70 20.71 -6.54
C PRO A 687 -12.08 19.26 -6.16
N PHE A 688 -12.21 18.30 -7.09
CA PHE A 688 -12.63 16.93 -6.77
C PHE A 688 -11.66 16.20 -5.82
N LEU A 689 -10.36 16.49 -5.93
CA LEU A 689 -9.33 15.88 -5.08
C LEU A 689 -9.37 16.34 -3.61
N SER A 690 -9.54 17.64 -3.38
CA SER A 690 -9.52 18.23 -2.03
C SER A 690 -10.90 18.30 -1.39
N ARG A 691 -11.94 18.57 -2.19
CA ARG A 691 -13.30 18.91 -1.75
C ARG A 691 -14.36 18.17 -2.59
N PRO A 692 -14.42 16.82 -2.56
CA PRO A 692 -15.26 16.04 -3.47
C PRO A 692 -16.75 16.36 -3.37
N GLN A 693 -17.27 16.59 -2.16
CA GLN A 693 -18.68 16.93 -1.95
C GLN A 693 -19.05 18.30 -2.56
N TYR A 694 -18.21 19.32 -2.32
CA TYR A 694 -18.39 20.64 -2.90
C TYR A 694 -18.23 20.61 -4.42
N ALA A 695 -17.18 19.93 -4.91
CA ALA A 695 -16.91 19.77 -6.34
C ALA A 695 -18.10 19.16 -7.07
N ARG A 696 -18.71 18.10 -6.50
CA ARG A 696 -19.87 17.44 -7.09
C ARG A 696 -21.11 18.33 -7.12
N ALA A 697 -21.41 19.02 -6.02
CA ALA A 697 -22.55 19.95 -5.97
C ALA A 697 -22.38 21.08 -7.01
N GLU A 698 -21.18 21.64 -7.12
CA GLU A 698 -20.86 22.69 -8.07
C GLU A 698 -20.85 22.19 -9.52
N PHE A 699 -20.36 20.97 -9.75
CA PHE A 699 -20.41 20.30 -11.05
C PHE A 699 -21.83 20.21 -11.60
N TRP A 700 -22.77 19.65 -10.81
CA TRP A 700 -24.17 19.53 -11.24
C TRP A 700 -24.86 20.88 -11.39
N ARG A 701 -24.57 21.84 -10.49
CA ARG A 701 -25.09 23.22 -10.59
C ARG A 701 -24.69 23.88 -11.91
N ARG A 702 -23.41 23.79 -12.28
CA ARG A 702 -22.87 24.38 -13.51
C ARG A 702 -23.46 23.72 -14.75
N LEU A 703 -23.52 22.39 -14.77
CA LEU A 703 -24.15 21.66 -15.86
C LEU A 703 -25.61 22.06 -16.06
N ALA A 704 -26.38 22.20 -14.98
CA ALA A 704 -27.78 22.64 -15.04
C ALA A 704 -27.94 24.08 -15.58
N LEU A 705 -27.04 24.99 -15.19
CA LEU A 705 -27.01 26.37 -15.71
C LEU A 705 -26.73 26.42 -17.22
N ILE A 706 -25.81 25.57 -17.68
CA ILE A 706 -25.44 25.47 -19.08
C ILE A 706 -26.59 24.89 -19.91
N ASP A 707 -27.18 23.79 -19.46
CA ASP A 707 -28.31 23.12 -20.14
C ASP A 707 -29.55 24.03 -20.24
N ALA A 708 -29.79 24.87 -19.23
CA ALA A 708 -30.91 25.83 -19.23
C ALA A 708 -30.74 27.01 -20.20
N ASN A 709 -29.53 27.27 -20.72
CA ASN A 709 -29.24 28.41 -21.60
C ASN A 709 -28.68 27.95 -22.95
N PRO A 710 -29.46 28.01 -24.05
CA PRO A 710 -29.04 27.52 -25.37
C PRO A 710 -27.77 28.18 -25.93
N ALA A 711 -27.51 29.45 -25.60
CA ALA A 711 -26.32 30.17 -26.03
C ALA A 711 -25.07 29.70 -25.27
N LEU A 712 -25.19 29.49 -23.95
CA LEU A 712 -24.13 28.91 -23.14
C LEU A 712 -23.90 27.45 -23.49
N HIS A 713 -24.94 26.67 -23.77
CA HIS A 713 -24.84 25.27 -24.15
C HIS A 713 -24.01 25.06 -25.41
N GLN A 714 -24.26 25.86 -26.47
CA GLN A 714 -23.45 25.82 -27.70
C GLN A 714 -22.00 26.24 -27.46
N GLN A 715 -21.78 27.31 -26.68
CA GLN A 715 -20.43 27.77 -26.37
C GLN A 715 -19.66 26.76 -25.51
N TRP A 716 -20.32 26.19 -24.50
CA TRP A 716 -19.75 25.24 -23.55
C TRP A 716 -19.26 23.95 -24.20
N LEU A 717 -20.01 23.40 -25.17
CA LEU A 717 -19.59 22.22 -25.91
C LEU A 717 -18.32 22.45 -26.75
N THR A 718 -17.89 23.70 -26.94
CA THR A 718 -16.62 24.03 -27.60
C THR A 718 -15.44 24.20 -26.64
N HIS A 719 -15.70 24.29 -25.33
CA HIS A 719 -14.65 24.39 -24.31
C HIS A 719 -14.20 22.99 -23.85
N PRO A 720 -12.92 22.83 -23.46
CA PRO A 720 -12.45 21.58 -22.91
C PRO A 720 -13.22 21.22 -21.63
N PRO A 721 -13.74 19.99 -21.51
CA PRO A 721 -14.62 19.61 -20.40
C PRO A 721 -13.96 19.70 -19.02
N TYR A 722 -12.64 19.52 -18.96
CA TYR A 722 -11.85 19.67 -17.75
C TYR A 722 -11.71 21.12 -17.24
N ASP A 723 -12.18 22.12 -18.01
CA ASP A 723 -12.14 23.54 -17.63
C ASP A 723 -13.47 24.03 -17.02
N LEU A 724 -14.43 23.13 -16.79
CA LEU A 724 -15.80 23.45 -16.32
C LEU A 724 -15.83 24.40 -15.11
N PHE A 725 -14.90 24.23 -14.16
CA PHE A 725 -14.84 25.05 -12.94
C PHE A 725 -14.25 26.44 -13.16
N ASN A 726 -13.52 26.67 -14.25
CA ASN A 726 -12.93 27.97 -14.59
C ASN A 726 -13.81 28.81 -15.51
N LEU A 727 -14.89 28.22 -16.06
CA LEU A 727 -15.85 28.97 -16.86
C LEU A 727 -16.53 30.07 -16.02
N PRO A 728 -16.67 31.29 -16.56
CA PRO A 728 -17.33 32.40 -15.87
C PRO A 728 -18.86 32.23 -15.95
N LEU A 729 -19.40 31.37 -15.06
CA LEU A 729 -20.81 30.96 -14.98
C LEU A 729 -21.49 31.42 -13.69
#